data_AF-H6BUA9-F1
#
_entry.id   AF-H6BUA9-F1
#
_cell.length_a   1.000
_cell.length_b   1.000
_cell.length_c   1.000
_cell.angle_alpha   90.00
_cell.angle_beta   90.00
_cell.angle_gamma   90.00
#
_symmetry.space_group_name_H-M   'P 1'
#
loop_
_entity.id
_entity.type
_entity.pdbx_description
1 polymer ?
#
loop_
_entity_poly.entity_id
_entity_poly.type
_entity_poly.pdbx_seq_one_letter_code
_entity_poly.pdbx_strand_id
1 'polypeptide(L)'
;MSSTHRSSRPRRAPLARYTNDDSDSGDLGASEHRSRPSRSVRRVQTYRESSDNSSDESSTAISEASSEEVLCTRGTKSRPAPRRQSLDMKSRKRKQPSRTTPAAASSFNSYKRRKVQATESHSKLATAKPTPSTPLLSSPQRVPPWQQLPYHVLVSIMKYAAFPLYEKASRSNGSINWLCSTSLLCRSFHDACMAALLYSPPLYPAWRASGLLRLLESSPMALTREYGKRIHHLDIEVKHLLCKKSGISLDTLLCHTPLLQGIRLYSNEDDFNTLIWAQPTAQRLHWTYPAEMFDRLNTGGIMLKSFEWNGRFSTAMEALETAMNVHSSASFARLRHLSFLNLTLAEKADDADLAKAHSLLAAALRHSSELKSLAFRNCALLDEVAATALPLNLEHLELSHCPSLTSEALEHYLRLGGGSLRTLKLFGNQSMSLGFMAGLQELCPRLRGLEVDMLYVDPTSYRDRDPLYDELLPNGPPTWPTELVTISVENLRQLSAADAEAFLTSLVNSSEHLPFLRKLNIKAILKGSSWRDRAKLRKTWLPKLQTVFLSSAEPSSVASEPSNTTAQRQSSRIANSQLRKSSVDAQADDSVTGTGKPVQPRCEVVNLVLSDQRPSQDQFQEADFLDDEPDDDADWNGRDTEMDSAGYAW
;
A
#
# COMPACT_ATOMS: atom_id res chain seq x y z
N MET A 1 -47.31 -51.55 -45.48
CA MET A 1 -48.40 -50.63 -45.84
C MET A 1 -49.05 -50.21 -44.53
N SER A 2 -48.99 -48.96 -44.08
CA SER A 2 -49.75 -47.78 -44.55
C SER A 2 -51.22 -47.83 -44.08
N SER A 3 -51.85 -46.78 -43.51
CA SER A 3 -51.39 -45.42 -43.15
C SER A 3 -52.45 -44.66 -42.29
N THR A 4 -52.06 -43.65 -41.49
CA THR A 4 -52.83 -42.45 -41.04
C THR A 4 -54.17 -42.62 -40.28
N HIS A 5 -54.45 -41.87 -39.19
CA HIS A 5 -54.83 -40.43 -39.23
C HIS A 5 -54.65 -39.65 -37.88
N ARG A 6 -54.94 -38.33 -37.93
CA ARG A 6 -54.72 -37.24 -36.94
C ARG A 6 -55.37 -37.40 -35.54
N SER A 7 -54.79 -36.74 -34.50
CA SER A 7 -55.53 -35.70 -33.71
C SER A 7 -54.66 -34.74 -32.83
N SER A 8 -55.34 -33.73 -32.29
CA SER A 8 -55.09 -32.50 -31.48
C SER A 8 -54.15 -32.44 -30.24
N ARG A 9 -53.85 -31.18 -29.81
CA ARG A 9 -53.24 -30.77 -28.52
C ARG A 9 -54.26 -30.50 -27.38
N PRO A 10 -53.82 -30.51 -26.10
CA PRO A 10 -54.41 -29.73 -24.99
C PRO A 10 -53.47 -28.62 -24.40
N ARG A 11 -53.83 -28.02 -23.25
CA ARG A 11 -53.21 -26.82 -22.60
C ARG A 11 -52.79 -27.05 -21.12
N ARG A 12 -52.09 -26.05 -20.53
CA ARG A 12 -51.55 -25.94 -19.14
C ARG A 12 -52.54 -26.19 -17.97
N ALA A 13 -51.97 -26.49 -16.80
CA ALA A 13 -52.48 -26.14 -15.45
C ALA A 13 -51.35 -25.51 -14.57
N PRO A 14 -51.62 -24.87 -13.41
CA PRO A 14 -50.64 -24.01 -12.69
C PRO A 14 -50.39 -24.28 -11.18
N LEU A 15 -49.23 -23.76 -10.70
CA LEU A 15 -48.87 -23.19 -9.38
C LEU A 15 -49.37 -23.80 -8.03
N ALA A 16 -48.47 -23.90 -7.05
CA ALA A 16 -48.76 -23.99 -5.61
C ALA A 16 -47.83 -23.07 -4.79
N ARG A 17 -48.25 -22.60 -3.60
CA ARG A 17 -47.53 -21.62 -2.76
C ARG A 17 -48.09 -21.57 -1.32
N TYR A 18 -47.24 -21.82 -0.33
CA TYR A 18 -47.43 -21.60 1.13
C TYR A 18 -46.04 -21.13 1.66
N THR A 19 -45.83 -20.03 2.42
CA THR A 19 -46.36 -19.51 3.71
C THR A 19 -45.74 -20.15 4.96
N ASN A 20 -45.59 -19.34 6.01
CA ASN A 20 -44.73 -19.58 7.17
C ASN A 20 -45.51 -20.21 8.35
N ASP A 21 -44.87 -20.14 9.53
CA ASP A 21 -45.38 -20.38 10.90
C ASP A 21 -45.33 -21.87 11.31
N ASP A 22 -44.92 -22.25 12.53
CA ASP A 22 -44.42 -21.44 13.67
C ASP A 22 -43.45 -22.23 14.58
N SER A 23 -42.97 -21.53 15.62
CA SER A 23 -42.21 -21.93 16.81
C SER A 23 -42.69 -23.22 17.52
N ASP A 24 -41.78 -23.96 18.16
CA ASP A 24 -41.68 -24.02 19.63
C ASP A 24 -40.33 -24.60 20.12
N SER A 25 -40.23 -24.84 21.43
CA SER A 25 -39.03 -24.97 22.26
C SER A 25 -38.86 -26.40 22.82
N GLY A 26 -37.64 -26.80 23.21
CA GLY A 26 -37.43 -28.08 23.88
C GLY A 26 -35.99 -28.41 24.26
N ASP A 27 -35.56 -27.99 25.46
CA ASP A 27 -34.35 -28.47 26.13
C ASP A 27 -34.66 -29.73 26.97
N LEU A 28 -33.70 -30.66 27.13
CA LEU A 28 -33.45 -31.48 28.33
C LEU A 28 -32.45 -32.65 28.11
N GLY A 29 -31.50 -32.78 29.04
CA GLY A 29 -31.12 -34.08 29.62
C GLY A 29 -29.91 -34.83 29.05
N ALA A 30 -29.12 -35.45 29.92
CA ALA A 30 -27.87 -36.15 29.58
C ALA A 30 -27.69 -37.49 30.33
N SER A 31 -26.73 -38.32 29.84
CA SER A 31 -26.24 -39.60 30.44
C SER A 31 -27.13 -40.82 30.17
N GLU A 32 -26.65 -42.07 30.00
CA GLU A 32 -25.39 -42.73 30.42
C GLU A 32 -24.81 -43.74 29.39
N HIS A 33 -23.64 -44.32 29.71
CA HIS A 33 -22.93 -45.36 28.95
C HIS A 33 -23.65 -46.72 28.82
N ARG A 34 -23.50 -47.37 27.66
CA ARG A 34 -23.36 -48.85 27.57
C ARG A 34 -22.27 -49.25 26.57
N SER A 35 -21.70 -50.44 26.78
CA SER A 35 -20.44 -50.88 26.17
C SER A 35 -20.57 -51.71 24.88
N ARG A 36 -19.50 -51.68 24.08
CA ARG A 36 -19.27 -52.40 22.81
C ARG A 36 -19.65 -53.89 22.81
N PRO A 37 -19.90 -54.45 21.60
CA PRO A 37 -18.93 -55.40 21.05
C PRO A 37 -18.18 -54.86 19.81
N SER A 38 -17.18 -55.61 19.34
CA SER A 38 -16.21 -55.19 18.31
C SER A 38 -16.48 -55.82 16.95
N ARG A 39 -16.26 -55.08 15.85
CA ARG A 39 -15.91 -55.65 14.52
C ARG A 39 -15.04 -54.71 13.67
N SER A 40 -13.89 -55.25 13.26
CA SER A 40 -13.04 -54.92 12.11
C SER A 40 -13.29 -53.61 11.31
N VAL A 41 -12.34 -52.67 11.39
CA VAL A 41 -12.12 -51.62 10.38
C VAL A 41 -10.98 -52.04 9.45
N ARG A 42 -11.21 -52.04 8.13
CA ARG A 42 -10.14 -52.20 7.12
C ARG A 42 -9.42 -50.86 6.94
N ARG A 43 -8.10 -50.81 7.13
CA ARG A 43 -7.26 -49.70 6.63
C ARG A 43 -6.88 -49.97 5.18
N VAL A 44 -7.12 -49.00 4.29
CA VAL A 44 -6.62 -49.02 2.92
C VAL A 44 -5.11 -48.77 2.93
N GLN A 45 -4.35 -49.54 2.15
CA GLN A 45 -2.92 -49.34 1.97
C GLN A 45 -2.67 -48.30 0.87
N THR A 46 -1.73 -47.38 1.10
CA THR A 46 -1.03 -46.66 0.04
C THR A 46 0.44 -47.09 0.02
N TYR A 47 0.98 -47.27 -1.18
CA TYR A 47 2.21 -48.03 -1.40
C TYR A 47 3.48 -47.23 -1.07
N ARG A 48 4.45 -47.88 -0.43
CA ARG A 48 5.81 -47.36 -0.21
C ARG A 48 6.80 -48.53 -0.23
N GLU A 49 7.80 -48.46 -1.09
CA GLU A 49 9.00 -49.30 -1.01
C GLU A 49 10.13 -48.55 -0.29
N SER A 50 11.09 -49.30 0.25
CA SER A 50 12.01 -48.83 1.30
C SER A 50 13.43 -49.40 1.16
N SER A 51 14.40 -48.60 1.61
CA SER A 51 15.59 -49.01 2.38
C SER A 51 15.86 -47.87 3.38
N ASP A 52 16.05 -48.08 4.68
CA ASP A 52 17.06 -48.89 5.39
C ASP A 52 18.50 -48.35 5.16
N ASN A 53 19.32 -48.03 6.17
CA ASN A 53 19.18 -48.06 7.63
C ASN A 53 20.28 -47.11 8.25
N SER A 54 20.36 -46.71 9.53
CA SER A 54 19.65 -47.08 10.77
C SER A 54 19.74 -45.99 11.87
N SER A 55 19.01 -46.23 12.97
CA SER A 55 19.38 -46.07 14.42
C SER A 55 20.83 -45.70 14.79
N ASP A 56 21.12 -45.01 15.93
CA ASP A 56 20.23 -44.39 16.95
C ASP A 56 20.98 -43.41 17.93
N GLU A 57 20.22 -42.77 18.83
CA GLU A 57 20.61 -42.18 20.15
C GLU A 57 21.62 -41.00 20.26
N SER A 58 21.05 -39.79 20.44
CA SER A 58 21.11 -38.94 21.67
C SER A 58 22.42 -38.35 22.29
N SER A 59 22.26 -37.10 22.78
CA SER A 59 22.86 -36.46 23.99
C SER A 59 24.14 -35.57 23.94
N THR A 60 23.91 -34.27 24.22
CA THR A 60 24.70 -33.32 25.08
C THR A 60 26.17 -32.90 24.82
N ALA A 61 26.54 -31.74 25.39
CA ALA A 61 27.89 -31.13 25.48
C ALA A 61 28.78 -31.87 26.53
N ILE A 62 30.06 -31.58 26.79
CA ILE A 62 30.76 -30.29 27.09
C ILE A 62 32.30 -30.41 26.89
N SER A 63 33.06 -29.28 27.02
CA SER A 63 34.54 -29.16 27.20
C SER A 63 35.45 -29.68 26.07
N GLU A 64 36.38 -28.92 25.44
CA GLU A 64 37.56 -28.12 25.87
C GLU A 64 38.91 -28.86 25.70
N ALA A 65 39.96 -28.11 25.31
CA ALA A 65 41.39 -28.49 25.17
C ALA A 65 41.74 -29.59 24.11
N SER A 66 43.01 -29.79 23.69
CA SER A 66 44.09 -28.83 23.36
C SER A 66 45.22 -29.57 22.58
N SER A 67 45.94 -28.83 21.72
CA SER A 67 47.32 -29.10 21.22
C SER A 67 47.62 -30.30 20.31
N GLU A 68 48.50 -30.04 19.31
CA GLU A 68 49.71 -30.77 18.86
C GLU A 68 49.77 -32.32 18.84
N GLU A 69 50.54 -33.03 18.00
CA GLU A 69 51.14 -32.91 16.65
C GLU A 69 51.97 -34.22 16.41
N VAL A 70 52.76 -34.35 15.32
CA VAL A 70 53.89 -35.32 15.13
C VAL A 70 53.64 -36.86 15.04
N LEU A 71 53.69 -37.38 13.78
CA LEU A 71 54.41 -38.59 13.27
C LEU A 71 54.17 -40.01 13.89
N CYS A 72 54.50 -41.17 13.28
CA CYS A 72 54.99 -41.61 11.95
C CYS A 72 54.55 -43.10 11.71
N THR A 73 54.64 -43.74 10.53
CA THR A 73 55.87 -44.29 9.90
C THR A 73 55.56 -44.97 8.54
N ARG A 74 56.55 -45.06 7.63
CA ARG A 74 56.77 -46.05 6.52
C ARG A 74 55.57 -46.43 5.59
N GLY A 75 55.65 -46.45 4.25
CA GLY A 75 56.77 -46.39 3.28
C GLY A 75 56.72 -47.61 2.33
N THR A 76 56.68 -47.48 1.00
CA THR A 76 57.86 -47.34 0.12
C THR A 76 57.54 -46.92 -1.34
N LYS A 77 58.47 -46.18 -1.98
CA LYS A 77 59.01 -46.25 -3.38
C LYS A 77 58.05 -46.52 -4.57
N SER A 78 58.12 -45.87 -5.76
CA SER A 78 59.25 -45.20 -6.45
C SER A 78 58.83 -44.09 -7.44
N ARG A 79 59.79 -43.24 -7.85
CA ARG A 79 59.76 -42.16 -8.90
C ARG A 79 60.20 -42.73 -10.29
N PRO A 80 60.28 -41.99 -11.45
CA PRO A 80 60.40 -40.52 -11.61
C PRO A 80 59.67 -39.84 -12.81
N ALA A 81 59.91 -38.53 -12.98
CA ALA A 81 59.65 -37.72 -14.19
C ALA A 81 61.00 -37.38 -14.89
N PRO A 82 61.04 -36.78 -16.12
CA PRO A 82 61.05 -35.31 -16.19
C PRO A 82 60.48 -34.67 -17.50
N ARG A 83 60.66 -33.35 -17.60
CA ARG A 83 60.20 -32.34 -18.60
C ARG A 83 61.25 -32.07 -19.70
N ARG A 84 60.84 -31.86 -20.97
CA ARG A 84 61.55 -31.00 -21.98
C ARG A 84 60.82 -30.87 -23.35
N GLN A 85 60.81 -29.63 -23.90
CA GLN A 85 60.98 -29.23 -25.33
C GLN A 85 60.06 -29.82 -26.43
N SER A 86 59.85 -29.24 -27.63
CA SER A 86 59.88 -27.84 -28.16
C SER A 86 59.37 -27.85 -29.63
N LEU A 87 58.97 -26.70 -30.19
CA LEU A 87 58.60 -26.48 -31.62
C LEU A 87 57.22 -27.11 -32.02
N ASP A 88 56.50 -26.73 -33.10
CA ASP A 88 56.77 -25.72 -34.15
C ASP A 88 55.48 -25.12 -34.79
N MET A 89 55.66 -24.16 -35.71
CA MET A 89 54.82 -23.74 -36.86
C MET A 89 53.36 -23.24 -36.69
N LYS A 90 53.25 -21.90 -36.73
CA LYS A 90 52.43 -21.10 -37.69
C LYS A 90 51.03 -21.60 -38.11
N SER A 91 50.02 -20.76 -37.85
CA SER A 91 49.37 -19.88 -38.88
C SER A 91 47.87 -19.64 -38.64
N ARG A 92 47.44 -18.39 -38.86
CA ARG A 92 46.02 -18.00 -38.91
C ARG A 92 45.42 -18.35 -40.28
N LYS A 93 44.14 -18.77 -40.33
CA LYS A 93 43.09 -18.00 -41.03
C LYS A 93 41.67 -18.49 -40.69
N ARG A 94 40.71 -17.58 -40.84
CA ARG A 94 39.29 -17.66 -40.44
C ARG A 94 38.45 -17.44 -41.70
N LYS A 95 37.45 -18.29 -41.99
CA LYS A 95 36.31 -17.98 -42.86
C LYS A 95 35.15 -18.99 -42.72
N GLN A 96 33.96 -18.50 -43.01
CA GLN A 96 32.61 -19.13 -43.03
C GLN A 96 32.03 -18.90 -44.45
N PRO A 97 30.76 -19.25 -44.79
CA PRO A 97 29.90 -20.39 -44.41
C PRO A 97 29.15 -21.01 -45.64
N SER A 98 28.35 -22.07 -45.46
CA SER A 98 27.26 -22.41 -46.42
C SER A 98 26.09 -23.27 -45.87
N ARG A 99 24.89 -22.90 -46.32
CA ARG A 99 23.55 -23.58 -46.40
C ARG A 99 23.60 -25.06 -46.87
N THR A 100 22.60 -25.96 -46.79
CA THR A 100 21.22 -26.11 -46.18
C THR A 100 20.88 -27.65 -46.21
N THR A 101 19.72 -28.27 -45.89
CA THR A 101 18.27 -27.96 -45.64
C THR A 101 17.63 -29.15 -44.83
N PRO A 102 16.40 -29.07 -44.25
CA PRO A 102 15.88 -30.09 -43.31
C PRO A 102 14.73 -31.00 -43.81
N ALA A 103 14.50 -32.12 -43.10
CA ALA A 103 13.33 -33.02 -43.14
C ALA A 103 13.34 -33.89 -41.85
N ALA A 104 12.26 -34.47 -41.30
CA ALA A 104 10.81 -34.23 -41.38
C ALA A 104 10.13 -34.84 -40.12
N ALA A 105 8.87 -34.49 -39.83
CA ALA A 105 8.06 -35.06 -38.73
C ALA A 105 6.98 -36.04 -39.31
N SER A 106 6.08 -36.72 -38.58
CA SER A 106 5.63 -36.67 -37.16
C SER A 106 4.84 -37.96 -36.80
N SER A 107 4.50 -38.16 -35.52
CA SER A 107 3.30 -38.88 -35.03
C SER A 107 3.26 -38.82 -33.48
N PHE A 108 2.12 -38.78 -32.78
CA PHE A 108 0.71 -38.65 -33.16
C PHE A 108 -0.02 -37.76 -32.12
N ASN A 109 -1.14 -37.10 -32.46
CA ASN A 109 -1.95 -36.35 -31.49
C ASN A 109 -3.44 -36.31 -31.90
N SER A 110 -4.36 -36.53 -30.96
CA SER A 110 -5.81 -36.60 -31.17
C SER A 110 -6.55 -36.42 -29.82
N TYR A 111 -7.79 -35.88 -29.72
CA TYR A 111 -8.86 -35.81 -30.71
C TYR A 111 -9.61 -34.46 -30.79
N LYS A 112 -9.81 -34.01 -32.04
CA LYS A 112 -11.04 -33.40 -32.63
C LYS A 112 -11.96 -32.51 -31.78
N ARG A 113 -12.14 -31.25 -32.23
CA ARG A 113 -13.47 -30.61 -32.31
C ARG A 113 -13.88 -30.45 -33.78
N ARG A 114 -15.18 -30.53 -34.09
CA ARG A 114 -15.73 -30.77 -35.46
C ARG A 114 -16.11 -29.47 -36.19
N LYS A 115 -16.00 -29.47 -37.52
CA LYS A 115 -16.14 -28.32 -38.43
C LYS A 115 -17.39 -28.45 -39.32
N VAL A 116 -18.08 -27.33 -39.56
CA VAL A 116 -19.05 -27.08 -40.64
C VAL A 116 -18.72 -25.69 -41.17
N GLN A 117 -17.91 -25.60 -42.23
CA GLN A 117 -18.30 -25.23 -43.60
C GLN A 117 -18.67 -23.76 -43.77
N ALA A 118 -18.03 -23.11 -44.73
CA ALA A 118 -18.32 -21.76 -45.20
C ALA A 118 -18.60 -21.84 -46.71
N THR A 119 -19.55 -21.04 -47.18
CA THR A 119 -19.79 -20.76 -48.60
C THR A 119 -19.38 -19.33 -48.90
N GLU A 120 -18.79 -19.11 -50.07
CA GLU A 120 -18.24 -17.81 -50.46
C GLU A 120 -19.32 -16.88 -51.03
N SER A 121 -19.25 -15.60 -50.70
CA SER A 121 -19.83 -14.52 -51.52
C SER A 121 -19.08 -13.22 -51.27
N HIS A 122 -18.92 -12.40 -52.31
CA HIS A 122 -18.04 -11.25 -52.27
C HIS A 122 -18.70 -9.98 -51.73
N SER A 123 -18.00 -9.28 -50.84
CA SER A 123 -17.86 -7.82 -50.96
C SER A 123 -16.46 -7.40 -50.50
N LYS A 124 -15.88 -6.38 -51.14
CA LYS A 124 -14.56 -5.84 -50.80
C LYS A 124 -14.74 -4.52 -50.07
N LEU A 125 -14.22 -4.41 -48.86
CA LEU A 125 -13.78 -3.14 -48.29
C LEU A 125 -12.46 -3.37 -47.54
N ALA A 126 -11.51 -2.46 -47.68
CA ALA A 126 -10.12 -2.73 -47.29
C ALA A 126 -9.88 -2.56 -45.78
N THR A 127 -9.39 -3.61 -45.12
CA THR A 127 -8.94 -3.56 -43.73
C THR A 127 -7.63 -2.78 -43.63
N ALA A 128 -7.71 -1.52 -43.19
CA ALA A 128 -6.54 -0.74 -42.82
C ALA A 128 -5.84 -1.37 -41.61
N LYS A 129 -4.51 -1.22 -41.53
CA LYS A 129 -3.73 -1.61 -40.34
C LYS A 129 -4.17 -0.78 -39.12
N PRO A 130 -4.14 -1.33 -37.89
CA PRO A 130 -4.38 -0.55 -36.69
C PRO A 130 -3.22 0.45 -36.47
N THR A 131 -3.41 1.70 -36.87
CA THR A 131 -2.63 2.82 -36.34
C THR A 131 -2.97 3.02 -34.85
N PRO A 132 -1.99 3.38 -34.00
CA PRO A 132 -2.28 3.69 -32.61
C PRO A 132 -3.25 4.88 -32.53
N SER A 133 -4.39 4.68 -31.89
CA SER A 133 -5.38 5.73 -31.68
C SER A 133 -4.85 6.75 -30.68
N THR A 134 -4.36 7.89 -31.16
CA THR A 134 -4.05 9.06 -30.33
C THR A 134 -5.29 9.41 -29.49
N PRO A 135 -5.17 9.57 -28.16
CA PRO A 135 -6.30 10.03 -27.36
C PRO A 135 -6.71 11.43 -27.83
N LEU A 136 -7.99 11.63 -28.13
CA LEU A 136 -8.53 12.93 -28.52
C LEU A 136 -8.41 13.88 -27.32
N LEU A 137 -7.59 14.94 -27.46
CA LEU A 137 -7.45 15.96 -26.43
C LEU A 137 -8.72 16.82 -26.38
N SER A 138 -9.51 16.62 -25.33
CA SER A 138 -10.54 17.58 -24.92
C SER A 138 -9.88 18.84 -24.35
N SER A 139 -10.44 20.00 -24.69
CA SER A 139 -9.93 21.37 -24.45
C SER A 139 -8.66 21.76 -25.23
N PRO A 140 -8.52 23.04 -25.63
CA PRO A 140 -7.28 23.54 -26.24
C PRO A 140 -6.19 23.57 -25.16
N GLN A 141 -5.27 22.61 -25.22
CA GLN A 141 -4.21 22.43 -24.24
C GLN A 141 -3.28 23.66 -24.23
N ARG A 142 -3.53 24.61 -23.31
CA ARG A 142 -2.77 25.86 -23.15
C ARG A 142 -1.35 25.52 -22.66
N VAL A 143 -0.46 25.25 -23.62
CA VAL A 143 0.94 24.90 -23.37
C VAL A 143 1.58 25.95 -22.45
N PRO A 144 2.06 25.58 -21.25
CA PRO A 144 2.74 26.52 -20.37
C PRO A 144 3.95 27.15 -21.08
N PRO A 145 4.31 28.42 -20.78
CA PRO A 145 5.46 29.08 -21.40
C PRO A 145 6.78 28.57 -20.79
N TRP A 146 7.09 27.28 -20.98
CA TRP A 146 8.17 26.54 -20.35
C TRP A 146 9.56 27.21 -20.44
N GLN A 147 9.81 27.96 -21.52
CA GLN A 147 11.04 28.70 -21.75
C GLN A 147 11.15 30.00 -20.92
N GLN A 148 10.02 30.52 -20.43
CA GLN A 148 9.91 31.77 -19.67
C GLN A 148 9.67 31.52 -18.16
N LEU A 149 9.37 30.29 -17.75
CA LEU A 149 9.15 29.95 -16.35
C LEU A 149 10.42 30.20 -15.51
N PRO A 150 10.31 30.89 -14.35
CA PRO A 150 11.45 31.08 -13.45
C PRO A 150 12.06 29.75 -13.00
N TYR A 151 13.39 29.72 -12.83
CA TYR A 151 14.13 28.51 -12.43
C TYR A 151 13.53 27.81 -11.18
N HIS A 152 13.12 28.57 -10.16
CA HIS A 152 12.53 27.99 -8.95
C HIS A 152 11.16 27.34 -9.22
N VAL A 153 10.37 27.85 -10.16
CA VAL A 153 9.09 27.25 -10.59
C VAL A 153 9.37 25.94 -11.34
N LEU A 154 10.35 25.94 -12.25
CA LEU A 154 10.78 24.72 -12.94
C LEU A 154 11.28 23.65 -11.95
N VAL A 155 12.11 24.01 -10.96
CA VAL A 155 12.55 23.07 -9.92
C VAL A 155 11.37 22.49 -9.13
N SER A 156 10.40 23.32 -8.74
CA SER A 156 9.20 22.85 -8.03
C SER A 156 8.35 21.90 -8.89
N ILE A 157 8.16 22.19 -10.17
CA ILE A 157 7.45 21.30 -11.11
C ILE A 157 8.21 19.98 -11.28
N MET A 158 9.53 20.03 -11.52
CA MET A 158 10.35 18.81 -11.69
C MET A 158 10.38 17.94 -10.43
N LYS A 159 10.34 18.54 -9.24
CA LYS A 159 10.19 17.79 -7.98
C LYS A 159 8.80 17.17 -7.86
N TYR A 160 7.73 17.96 -8.04
CA TYR A 160 6.35 17.48 -7.91
C TYR A 160 6.02 16.35 -8.91
N ALA A 161 6.54 16.43 -10.14
CA ALA A 161 6.29 15.44 -11.18
C ALA A 161 7.11 14.14 -11.03
N ALA A 162 8.17 14.13 -10.21
CA ALA A 162 9.12 13.01 -10.16
C ALA A 162 9.24 12.33 -8.78
N PHE A 163 8.92 13.00 -7.67
CA PHE A 163 8.99 12.39 -6.35
C PHE A 163 7.71 11.61 -6.01
N PRO A 164 7.82 10.40 -5.41
CA PRO A 164 9.04 9.71 -5.02
C PRO A 164 9.82 9.13 -6.21
N LEU A 165 11.16 9.17 -6.16
CA LEU A 165 12.03 8.64 -7.24
C LEU A 165 12.03 7.10 -7.32
N TYR A 166 11.43 6.43 -6.34
CA TYR A 166 11.22 4.99 -6.30
C TYR A 166 9.78 4.66 -5.91
N GLU A 167 9.32 3.51 -6.38
CA GLU A 167 8.24 2.74 -5.77
C GLU A 167 8.76 1.92 -4.58
N LYS A 168 7.82 1.29 -3.85
CA LYS A 168 8.08 0.31 -2.78
C LYS A 168 9.21 -0.67 -3.12
N ALA A 169 10.03 -0.99 -2.13
CA ALA A 169 11.21 -1.87 -2.24
C ALA A 169 12.20 -1.43 -3.33
N SER A 170 12.51 -0.12 -3.36
CA SER A 170 13.45 0.53 -4.29
C SER A 170 13.16 0.28 -5.78
N ARG A 171 11.90 0.04 -6.15
CA ARG A 171 11.51 -0.26 -7.52
C ARG A 171 11.53 0.99 -8.39
N SER A 172 11.95 0.85 -9.64
CA SER A 172 12.05 1.97 -10.58
C SER A 172 10.69 2.26 -11.24
N ASN A 173 10.00 3.28 -10.76
CA ASN A 173 8.77 3.82 -11.35
C ASN A 173 8.97 4.62 -12.65
N GLY A 174 10.23 4.82 -13.07
CA GLY A 174 10.59 5.57 -14.28
C GLY A 174 10.89 7.05 -14.05
N SER A 175 10.55 7.65 -12.90
CA SER A 175 10.78 9.08 -12.61
C SER A 175 12.24 9.52 -12.77
N ILE A 176 13.19 8.66 -12.37
CA ILE A 176 14.64 8.92 -12.55
C ILE A 176 14.98 9.01 -14.05
N ASN A 177 14.47 8.09 -14.86
CA ASN A 177 14.71 8.09 -16.32
C ASN A 177 14.00 9.25 -17.02
N TRP A 178 12.81 9.64 -16.53
CA TRP A 178 12.10 10.82 -16.98
C TRP A 178 12.90 12.10 -16.70
N LEU A 179 13.40 12.30 -15.48
CA LEU A 179 14.28 13.45 -15.16
C LEU A 179 15.56 13.45 -16.00
N CYS A 180 16.21 12.30 -16.19
CA CYS A 180 17.40 12.19 -17.05
C CYS A 180 17.09 12.54 -18.52
N SER A 181 15.96 12.09 -19.06
CA SER A 181 15.54 12.39 -20.45
C SER A 181 15.12 13.86 -20.61
N THR A 182 14.34 14.39 -19.68
CA THR A 182 13.85 15.77 -19.64
C THR A 182 15.01 16.77 -19.45
N SER A 183 16.09 16.37 -18.76
CA SER A 183 17.30 17.19 -18.63
C SER A 183 18.03 17.47 -19.95
N LEU A 184 17.81 16.66 -21.00
CA LEU A 184 18.47 16.82 -22.30
C LEU A 184 17.79 17.86 -23.21
N LEU A 185 16.59 18.35 -22.85
CA LEU A 185 15.77 19.20 -23.72
C LEU A 185 16.35 20.62 -23.88
N CYS A 186 16.81 21.24 -22.79
CA CYS A 186 17.45 22.56 -22.81
C CYS A 186 18.17 22.84 -21.48
N ARG A 187 19.01 23.88 -21.42
CA ARG A 187 19.83 24.21 -20.23
C ARG A 187 19.01 24.50 -18.96
N SER A 188 17.88 25.21 -19.06
CA SER A 188 17.04 25.50 -17.89
C SER A 188 16.38 24.23 -17.33
N PHE A 189 15.97 23.32 -18.22
CA PHE A 189 15.46 22.00 -17.85
C PHE A 189 16.58 21.11 -17.27
N HIS A 190 17.78 21.12 -17.86
CA HIS A 190 18.95 20.43 -17.31
C HIS A 190 19.22 20.84 -15.86
N ASP A 191 19.33 22.16 -15.62
CA ASP A 191 19.66 22.67 -14.29
C ASP A 191 18.53 22.43 -13.27
N ALA A 192 17.26 22.46 -13.71
CA ALA A 192 16.10 22.15 -12.86
C ALA A 192 15.96 20.65 -12.56
N CYS A 193 16.09 19.77 -13.55
CA CYS A 193 16.06 18.31 -13.36
C CYS A 193 17.24 17.83 -12.51
N MET A 194 18.45 18.37 -12.71
CA MET A 194 19.59 18.06 -11.84
C MET A 194 19.41 18.58 -10.41
N ALA A 195 18.72 19.71 -10.20
CA ALA A 195 18.37 20.19 -8.86
C ALA A 195 17.22 19.38 -8.20
N ALA A 196 16.34 18.74 -8.98
CA ALA A 196 15.37 17.78 -8.47
C ALA A 196 16.06 16.45 -8.09
N LEU A 197 16.87 15.88 -8.99
CA LEU A 197 17.62 14.64 -8.77
C LEU A 197 18.57 14.73 -7.56
N LEU A 198 19.35 15.81 -7.43
CA LEU A 198 20.35 15.92 -6.36
C LEU A 198 19.75 16.29 -5.00
N TYR A 199 18.47 16.65 -4.91
CA TYR A 199 17.83 17.05 -3.64
C TYR A 199 17.72 15.89 -2.64
N SER A 200 17.27 14.72 -3.13
CA SER A 200 17.48 13.41 -2.50
C SER A 200 18.01 12.49 -3.61
N PRO A 201 19.34 12.27 -3.70
CA PRO A 201 19.92 11.53 -4.80
C PRO A 201 19.54 10.05 -4.73
N PRO A 202 19.11 9.43 -5.85
CA PRO A 202 18.79 8.00 -5.86
C PRO A 202 20.07 7.18 -5.63
N LEU A 203 20.26 6.63 -4.43
CA LEU A 203 21.47 5.87 -4.07
C LEU A 203 21.42 4.40 -4.50
N TYR A 204 20.26 3.75 -4.37
CA TYR A 204 20.10 2.34 -4.75
C TYR A 204 20.21 2.14 -6.29
N PRO A 205 20.67 0.97 -6.78
CA PRO A 205 21.50 -0.02 -6.09
C PRO A 205 22.97 0.44 -6.03
N ALA A 206 23.79 -0.25 -5.23
CA ALA A 206 25.15 0.13 -4.83
C ALA A 206 26.03 0.86 -5.88
N TRP A 207 26.08 0.40 -7.14
CA TRP A 207 26.89 1.03 -8.19
C TRP A 207 26.57 2.52 -8.39
N ARG A 208 25.32 2.93 -8.14
CA ARG A 208 24.85 4.31 -8.29
C ARG A 208 25.33 5.18 -7.13
N ALA A 209 25.27 4.67 -5.90
CA ALA A 209 25.85 5.32 -4.72
C ALA A 209 27.38 5.44 -4.81
N SER A 210 28.09 4.38 -5.23
CA SER A 210 29.55 4.44 -5.46
C SER A 210 29.91 5.41 -6.59
N GLY A 211 29.04 5.56 -7.60
CA GLY A 211 29.18 6.56 -8.66
C GLY A 211 29.00 8.00 -8.16
N LEU A 212 28.06 8.22 -7.24
CA LEU A 212 27.86 9.51 -6.59
C LEU A 212 29.02 9.87 -5.66
N LEU A 213 29.50 8.95 -4.82
CA LEU A 213 30.66 9.20 -3.95
C LEU A 213 31.88 9.62 -4.77
N ARG A 214 32.22 8.88 -5.83
CA ARG A 214 33.33 9.26 -6.73
C ARG A 214 33.15 10.64 -7.38
N LEU A 215 31.91 11.08 -7.62
CA LEU A 215 31.60 12.41 -8.13
C LEU A 215 31.74 13.51 -7.06
N LEU A 216 31.52 13.19 -5.79
CA LEU A 216 31.69 14.09 -4.64
C LEU A 216 33.16 14.19 -4.18
N GLU A 217 33.91 13.09 -4.29
CA GLU A 217 35.35 12.99 -4.06
C GLU A 217 36.19 13.66 -5.18
N SER A 218 35.61 13.84 -6.37
CA SER A 218 36.27 14.46 -7.52
C SER A 218 36.60 15.93 -7.26
N SER A 219 37.87 16.30 -7.48
CA SER A 219 38.42 17.63 -7.11
C SER A 219 37.54 18.81 -7.55
N PRO A 220 37.27 19.79 -6.65
CA PRO A 220 36.46 20.98 -6.97
C PRO A 220 36.96 21.78 -8.18
N MET A 221 38.26 21.74 -8.50
CA MET A 221 38.80 22.46 -9.67
C MET A 221 38.41 21.82 -11.01
N ALA A 222 37.99 20.56 -11.02
CA ALA A 222 37.45 19.89 -12.20
C ALA A 222 35.92 20.02 -12.33
N LEU A 223 35.23 20.47 -11.26
CA LEU A 223 33.77 20.51 -11.18
C LEU A 223 33.27 21.93 -10.87
N THR A 224 32.80 22.63 -11.90
CA THR A 224 32.12 23.94 -11.82
C THR A 224 30.77 23.92 -11.08
N ARG A 225 30.47 22.84 -10.33
CA ARG A 225 29.21 22.60 -9.61
C ARG A 225 29.50 21.86 -8.30
N GLU A 226 29.31 22.54 -7.18
CA GLU A 226 29.42 21.95 -5.83
C GLU A 226 28.23 21.02 -5.54
N TYR A 227 28.27 19.78 -6.05
CA TYR A 227 27.13 18.86 -5.96
C TYR A 227 26.71 18.54 -4.52
N GLY A 228 27.66 18.44 -3.58
CA GLY A 228 27.37 18.19 -2.17
C GLY A 228 26.46 19.23 -1.50
N LYS A 229 26.51 20.50 -1.95
CA LYS A 229 25.64 21.59 -1.46
C LYS A 229 24.21 21.54 -2.04
N ARG A 230 23.91 20.60 -2.94
CA ARG A 230 22.55 20.39 -3.48
C ARG A 230 21.80 19.24 -2.80
N ILE A 231 22.53 18.41 -2.04
CA ILE A 231 21.98 17.27 -1.31
C ILE A 231 21.41 17.76 0.02
N HIS A 232 20.14 17.48 0.24
CA HIS A 232 19.42 17.89 1.45
C HIS A 232 18.74 16.72 2.15
N HIS A 233 18.46 15.61 1.46
CA HIS A 233 17.94 14.38 2.04
C HIS A 233 18.75 13.17 1.52
N LEU A 234 18.84 12.11 2.31
CA LEU A 234 19.51 10.87 1.92
C LEU A 234 18.65 9.66 2.31
N ASP A 235 18.11 8.96 1.30
CA ASP A 235 17.39 7.70 1.45
C ASP A 235 18.36 6.52 1.21
N ILE A 236 18.74 5.81 2.28
CA ILE A 236 19.78 4.77 2.24
C ILE A 236 19.19 3.39 2.58
N GLU A 237 19.28 2.45 1.64
CA GLU A 237 18.89 1.05 1.85
C GLU A 237 20.03 0.29 2.55
N VAL A 238 19.84 -0.07 3.82
CA VAL A 238 20.92 -0.51 4.71
C VAL A 238 21.53 -1.85 4.26
N LYS A 239 20.66 -2.82 3.92
CA LYS A 239 21.04 -4.21 3.61
C LYS A 239 21.89 -4.35 2.34
N HIS A 240 21.76 -3.44 1.38
CA HIS A 240 22.52 -3.44 0.12
C HIS A 240 23.58 -2.34 0.03
N LEU A 241 23.41 -1.20 0.70
CA LEU A 241 24.35 -0.09 0.63
C LEU A 241 25.34 -0.02 1.80
N LEU A 242 25.00 -0.54 2.99
CA LEU A 242 25.86 -0.44 4.18
C LEU A 242 26.40 -1.80 4.64
N CYS A 243 25.60 -2.87 4.61
CA CYS A 243 26.03 -4.19 5.13
C CYS A 243 26.87 -5.02 4.15
N LYS A 244 26.86 -4.73 2.84
CA LYS A 244 27.54 -5.55 1.81
C LYS A 244 28.93 -5.00 1.50
N LYS A 245 29.87 -5.90 1.15
CA LYS A 245 31.24 -5.54 0.72
C LYS A 245 31.30 -4.61 -0.51
N SER A 246 30.22 -4.52 -1.28
CA SER A 246 30.05 -3.58 -2.40
C SER A 246 29.33 -2.28 -2.01
N GLY A 247 29.24 -1.98 -0.71
CA GLY A 247 28.53 -0.85 -0.15
C GLY A 247 29.29 0.48 -0.27
N ILE A 248 28.85 1.44 0.53
CA ILE A 248 29.40 2.80 0.62
C ILE A 248 29.82 3.12 2.05
N SER A 249 30.84 3.96 2.18
CA SER A 249 31.18 4.59 3.47
C SER A 249 30.14 5.67 3.78
N LEU A 250 29.37 5.46 4.85
CA LEU A 250 28.39 6.44 5.34
C LEU A 250 29.10 7.70 5.88
N ASP A 251 30.22 7.50 6.57
CA ASP A 251 31.13 8.55 7.03
C ASP A 251 31.53 9.52 5.91
N THR A 252 32.02 8.96 4.79
CA THR A 252 32.48 9.72 3.63
C THR A 252 31.32 10.44 2.95
N LEU A 253 30.14 9.82 2.88
CA LEU A 253 28.92 10.45 2.34
C LEU A 253 28.46 11.67 3.18
N LEU A 254 28.54 11.57 4.51
CA LEU A 254 28.22 12.68 5.41
C LEU A 254 29.24 13.83 5.29
N CYS A 255 30.54 13.52 5.20
CA CYS A 255 31.60 14.51 5.00
C CYS A 255 31.40 15.36 3.72
N HIS A 256 30.76 14.81 2.69
CA HIS A 256 30.47 15.51 1.43
C HIS A 256 29.05 16.13 1.36
N THR A 257 28.23 16.08 2.42
CA THR A 257 26.83 16.58 2.41
C THR A 257 26.54 17.64 3.51
N PRO A 258 27.25 18.78 3.53
CA PRO A 258 27.18 19.76 4.64
C PRO A 258 25.85 20.52 4.77
N LEU A 259 24.93 20.42 3.80
CA LEU A 259 23.59 21.05 3.85
C LEU A 259 22.45 20.02 4.02
N LEU A 260 22.80 18.80 4.46
CA LEU A 260 21.86 17.73 4.77
C LEU A 260 20.87 18.15 5.87
N GLN A 261 19.61 17.77 5.67
CA GLN A 261 18.47 18.10 6.53
C GLN A 261 17.63 16.87 6.88
N GLY A 262 17.82 15.74 6.20
CA GLY A 262 17.10 14.50 6.49
C GLY A 262 17.89 13.25 6.14
N ILE A 263 17.84 12.26 7.01
CA ILE A 263 18.38 10.92 6.76
C ILE A 263 17.26 9.91 6.98
N ARG A 264 17.11 8.99 6.03
CA ARG A 264 16.20 7.84 6.12
C ARG A 264 16.97 6.56 5.86
N LEU A 265 17.09 5.73 6.90
CA LEU A 265 17.70 4.40 6.80
C LEU A 265 16.58 3.35 6.75
N TYR A 266 16.47 2.61 5.65
CA TYR A 266 15.36 1.68 5.41
C TYR A 266 15.83 0.29 4.94
N SER A 267 15.00 -0.73 5.13
CA SER A 267 15.10 -2.00 4.41
C SER A 267 14.06 -2.06 3.30
N ASN A 268 14.40 -2.69 2.17
CA ASN A 268 13.38 -3.06 1.18
C ASN A 268 12.28 -3.99 1.75
N GLU A 269 12.50 -4.60 2.91
CA GLU A 269 11.54 -5.46 3.61
C GLU A 269 10.46 -4.67 4.38
N ASP A 270 10.70 -3.39 4.68
CA ASP A 270 9.75 -2.55 5.42
C ASP A 270 8.47 -2.23 4.60
N ASP A 271 8.54 -2.36 3.28
CA ASP A 271 7.41 -2.20 2.37
C ASP A 271 6.49 -3.44 2.27
N PHE A 272 6.88 -4.58 2.87
CA PHE A 272 6.24 -5.89 2.74
C PHE A 272 5.60 -6.40 4.03
N ASN A 273 4.90 -5.52 4.75
CA ASN A 273 4.18 -5.83 6.00
C ASN A 273 3.25 -7.07 5.95
N THR A 274 2.74 -7.45 4.78
CA THR A 274 1.90 -8.65 4.59
C THR A 274 2.64 -9.99 4.57
N LEU A 275 3.98 -10.01 4.62
CA LEU A 275 4.78 -11.22 4.42
C LEU A 275 5.54 -11.62 5.70
N ILE A 276 5.38 -12.89 6.13
CA ILE A 276 6.02 -13.44 7.34
C ILE A 276 7.54 -13.27 7.30
N TRP A 277 8.19 -13.64 6.18
CA TRP A 277 9.65 -13.57 6.02
C TRP A 277 10.21 -12.13 5.99
N ALA A 278 9.35 -11.12 5.85
CA ALA A 278 9.72 -9.71 5.83
C ALA A 278 9.46 -9.00 7.17
N GLN A 279 8.88 -9.66 8.18
CA GLN A 279 8.69 -9.07 9.50
C GLN A 279 10.03 -8.71 10.16
N PRO A 280 10.08 -7.70 11.05
CA PRO A 280 11.32 -7.28 11.71
C PRO A 280 11.99 -8.39 12.51
N THR A 281 11.18 -9.27 13.12
CA THR A 281 11.63 -10.45 13.89
C THR A 281 12.15 -11.59 13.01
N ALA A 282 11.72 -11.68 11.74
CA ALA A 282 11.98 -12.83 10.87
C ALA A 282 13.38 -12.85 10.23
N GLN A 283 14.02 -11.68 10.07
CA GLN A 283 15.38 -11.55 9.56
C GLN A 283 16.16 -10.50 10.35
N ARG A 284 17.03 -10.96 11.26
CA ARG A 284 17.98 -10.10 11.96
C ARG A 284 19.03 -9.59 10.97
N LEU A 285 19.15 -8.27 10.84
CA LEU A 285 20.25 -7.64 10.12
C LEU A 285 21.38 -7.39 11.13
N HIS A 286 22.62 -7.79 10.82
CA HIS A 286 23.76 -7.46 11.69
C HIS A 286 24.27 -6.04 11.38
N TRP A 287 23.49 -5.02 11.74
CA TRP A 287 23.85 -3.61 11.59
C TRP A 287 23.17 -2.75 12.66
N THR A 288 23.95 -2.06 13.49
CA THR A 288 23.45 -1.10 14.48
C THR A 288 23.79 0.33 14.05
N TYR A 289 23.09 1.32 14.61
CA TYR A 289 23.36 2.74 14.36
C TYR A 289 24.78 3.12 14.85
N PRO A 290 25.74 3.47 13.99
CA PRO A 290 27.12 3.70 14.41
C PRO A 290 27.25 5.04 15.16
N ALA A 291 27.92 5.05 16.32
CA ALA A 291 28.20 6.28 17.08
C ALA A 291 28.90 7.34 16.21
N GLU A 292 29.90 6.90 15.43
CA GLU A 292 30.66 7.70 14.46
C GLU A 292 29.77 8.52 13.50
N MET A 293 28.59 8.00 13.13
CA MET A 293 27.64 8.69 12.27
C MET A 293 27.12 9.98 12.93
N PHE A 294 26.80 9.91 14.22
CA PHE A 294 26.29 11.04 15.00
C PHE A 294 27.43 12.01 15.37
N ASP A 295 28.62 11.50 15.65
CA ASP A 295 29.81 12.32 15.87
C ASP A 295 30.19 13.13 14.61
N ARG A 296 30.05 12.52 13.41
CA ARG A 296 30.22 13.22 12.12
C ARG A 296 29.16 14.27 11.87
N LEU A 297 27.89 14.00 12.19
CA LEU A 297 26.82 15.00 12.07
C LEU A 297 27.12 16.23 12.96
N ASN A 298 27.51 16.00 14.22
CA ASN A 298 27.84 17.07 15.16
C ASN A 298 29.11 17.83 14.74
N THR A 299 30.18 17.12 14.37
CA THR A 299 31.46 17.72 13.92
C THR A 299 31.29 18.51 12.62
N GLY A 300 30.43 18.04 11.71
CA GLY A 300 30.09 18.74 10.46
C GLY A 300 29.09 19.90 10.62
N GLY A 301 28.55 20.13 11.82
CA GLY A 301 27.53 21.16 12.08
C GLY A 301 26.18 20.89 11.39
N ILE A 302 25.90 19.62 11.05
CA ILE A 302 24.72 19.22 10.27
C ILE A 302 23.49 19.18 11.20
N MET A 303 22.58 20.15 11.00
CA MET A 303 21.31 20.24 11.73
C MET A 303 20.19 19.53 10.97
N LEU A 304 19.82 18.35 11.43
CA LEU A 304 18.72 17.56 10.87
C LEU A 304 17.35 18.15 11.24
N LYS A 305 16.42 18.03 10.30
CA LYS A 305 15.00 18.37 10.41
C LYS A 305 14.12 17.11 10.33
N SER A 306 14.59 16.03 9.71
CA SER A 306 13.89 14.75 9.63
C SER A 306 14.78 13.54 9.92
N PHE A 307 14.27 12.58 10.68
CA PHE A 307 14.94 11.31 10.96
C PHE A 307 13.92 10.16 11.15
N GLU A 308 14.29 8.95 10.74
CA GLU A 308 13.49 7.72 10.91
C GLU A 308 14.32 6.67 11.67
N TRP A 309 13.90 6.36 12.91
CA TRP A 309 14.43 5.25 13.69
C TRP A 309 13.73 3.95 13.28
N ASN A 310 14.47 2.86 13.11
CA ASN A 310 13.97 1.60 12.61
C ASN A 310 14.49 0.43 13.48
N GLY A 311 13.60 -0.16 14.27
CA GLY A 311 13.92 -1.23 15.22
C GLY A 311 14.33 -2.57 14.58
N ARG A 312 14.24 -2.71 13.24
CA ARG A 312 14.69 -3.91 12.50
C ARG A 312 16.21 -4.10 12.53
N PHE A 313 16.99 -3.02 12.53
CA PHE A 313 18.42 -3.12 12.29
C PHE A 313 19.17 -3.54 13.56
N SER A 314 18.97 -2.78 14.63
CA SER A 314 19.38 -3.09 16.00
C SER A 314 18.29 -3.95 16.67
N THR A 315 18.03 -3.72 17.95
CA THR A 315 16.71 -3.98 18.55
C THR A 315 15.91 -2.68 18.70
N ALA A 316 14.61 -2.77 19.02
CA ALA A 316 13.79 -1.62 19.41
C ALA A 316 14.36 -0.91 20.66
N MET A 317 14.91 -1.67 21.62
CA MET A 317 15.54 -1.12 22.83
C MET A 317 16.81 -0.33 22.50
N GLU A 318 17.74 -0.91 21.75
CA GLU A 318 18.95 -0.21 21.28
C GLU A 318 18.63 1.04 20.46
N ALA A 319 17.60 0.98 19.61
CA ALA A 319 17.16 2.14 18.82
C ALA A 319 16.64 3.28 19.73
N LEU A 320 15.87 2.96 20.78
CA LEU A 320 15.36 3.94 21.73
C LEU A 320 16.45 4.48 22.68
N GLU A 321 17.39 3.64 23.14
CA GLU A 321 18.55 4.06 23.92
C GLU A 321 19.46 4.99 23.10
N THR A 322 19.68 4.67 21.82
CA THR A 322 20.42 5.55 20.89
C THR A 322 19.66 6.86 20.66
N ALA A 323 18.35 6.81 20.42
CA ALA A 323 17.53 8.00 20.22
C ALA A 323 17.52 8.94 21.43
N MET A 324 17.35 8.40 22.65
CA MET A 324 17.41 9.15 23.90
C MET A 324 18.73 9.93 24.04
N ASN A 325 19.86 9.26 23.80
CA ASN A 325 21.18 9.88 23.90
C ASN A 325 21.38 10.95 22.81
N VAL A 326 21.09 10.60 21.55
CA VAL A 326 21.38 11.43 20.37
C VAL A 326 20.47 12.64 20.24
N HIS A 327 19.19 12.57 20.64
CA HIS A 327 18.25 13.69 20.54
C HIS A 327 18.63 14.91 21.40
N SER A 328 19.52 14.74 22.39
CA SER A 328 20.10 15.85 23.16
C SER A 328 21.16 16.67 22.39
N SER A 329 21.65 16.17 21.26
CA SER A 329 22.78 16.75 20.53
C SER A 329 22.40 17.90 19.59
N ALA A 330 23.38 18.75 19.27
CA ALA A 330 23.19 19.93 18.42
C ALA A 330 22.67 19.58 17.01
N SER A 331 23.02 18.41 16.48
CA SER A 331 22.49 17.91 15.20
C SER A 331 20.99 17.64 15.19
N PHE A 332 20.37 17.39 16.35
CA PHE A 332 18.95 17.04 16.48
C PHE A 332 18.11 18.18 17.09
N ALA A 333 18.74 19.27 17.57
CA ALA A 333 18.08 20.43 18.16
C ALA A 333 17.07 21.17 17.26
N ARG A 334 16.99 20.82 15.96
CA ARG A 334 16.06 21.40 14.96
C ARG A 334 15.16 20.35 14.29
N LEU A 335 15.03 19.18 14.91
CA LEU A 335 14.19 18.10 14.42
C LEU A 335 12.71 18.51 14.41
N ARG A 336 12.08 18.39 13.24
CA ARG A 336 10.67 18.77 12.99
C ARG A 336 9.81 17.57 12.60
N HIS A 337 10.42 16.55 12.01
CA HIS A 337 9.77 15.31 11.58
C HIS A 337 10.51 14.12 12.18
N LEU A 338 9.85 13.36 13.05
CA LEU A 338 10.40 12.18 13.71
C LEU A 338 9.53 10.99 13.33
N SER A 339 10.14 9.90 12.89
CA SER A 339 9.45 8.63 12.69
C SER A 339 10.10 7.51 13.47
N PHE A 340 9.26 6.64 14.04
CA PHE A 340 9.62 5.40 14.69
C PHE A 340 8.96 4.24 13.95
N LEU A 341 9.78 3.37 13.39
CA LEU A 341 9.41 2.25 12.53
C LEU A 341 9.85 0.94 13.19
N ASN A 342 9.03 -0.10 13.13
CA ASN A 342 9.35 -1.45 13.63
C ASN A 342 9.74 -1.49 15.13
N LEU A 343 9.09 -0.68 15.97
CA LEU A 343 9.31 -0.70 17.42
C LEU A 343 8.45 -1.79 18.07
N THR A 344 8.97 -3.02 18.03
CA THR A 344 8.35 -4.22 18.62
C THR A 344 9.38 -4.92 19.49
N LEU A 345 9.00 -5.30 20.70
CA LEU A 345 9.84 -6.10 21.60
C LEU A 345 9.87 -7.57 21.17
N ALA A 346 10.72 -8.38 21.80
CA ALA A 346 10.68 -9.83 21.61
C ALA A 346 9.43 -10.44 22.28
N GLU A 347 8.93 -11.55 21.73
CA GLU A 347 7.79 -12.34 22.26
C GLU A 347 7.96 -12.87 23.70
N LYS A 348 9.15 -12.66 24.29
CA LYS A 348 9.53 -13.09 25.64
C LYS A 348 9.97 -11.93 26.54
N ALA A 349 9.74 -10.68 26.12
CA ALA A 349 9.94 -9.52 26.98
C ALA A 349 8.93 -9.56 28.14
N ASP A 350 9.34 -9.07 29.31
CA ASP A 350 8.49 -8.94 30.49
C ASP A 350 7.95 -7.51 30.67
N ASP A 351 7.13 -7.31 31.69
CA ASP A 351 6.56 -6.00 32.03
C ASP A 351 7.65 -4.96 32.40
N ALA A 352 8.84 -5.40 32.83
CA ALA A 352 9.95 -4.52 33.17
C ALA A 352 10.70 -4.05 31.91
N ASP A 353 10.90 -4.92 30.91
CA ASP A 353 11.35 -4.54 29.57
C ASP A 353 10.37 -3.56 28.91
N LEU A 354 9.07 -3.80 29.03
CA LEU A 354 8.03 -2.90 28.50
C LEU A 354 8.05 -1.52 29.20
N ALA A 355 8.09 -1.50 30.53
CA ALA A 355 8.21 -0.25 31.30
C ALA A 355 9.51 0.51 31.00
N LYS A 356 10.63 -0.20 30.80
CA LYS A 356 11.90 0.38 30.34
C LYS A 356 11.74 0.97 28.93
N ALA A 357 11.10 0.27 28.00
CA ALA A 357 10.85 0.74 26.64
C ALA A 357 10.01 2.03 26.62
N HIS A 358 8.94 2.10 27.41
CA HIS A 358 8.11 3.30 27.55
C HIS A 358 8.89 4.48 28.15
N SER A 359 9.72 4.23 29.18
CA SER A 359 10.60 5.24 29.77
C SER A 359 11.61 5.81 28.75
N LEU A 360 12.24 4.94 27.95
CA LEU A 360 13.18 5.35 26.89
C LEU A 360 12.47 6.13 25.78
N LEU A 361 11.28 5.71 25.35
CA LEU A 361 10.49 6.42 24.35
C LEU A 361 10.09 7.83 24.83
N ALA A 362 9.63 7.95 26.08
CA ALA A 362 9.32 9.24 26.69
C ALA A 362 10.56 10.14 26.81
N ALA A 363 11.74 9.58 27.14
CA ALA A 363 12.99 10.31 27.21
C ALA A 363 13.51 10.76 25.83
N ALA A 364 13.33 9.94 24.79
CA ALA A 364 13.66 10.30 23.41
C ALA A 364 12.74 11.40 22.85
N LEU A 365 11.44 11.39 23.18
CA LEU A 365 10.49 12.42 22.75
C LEU A 365 10.72 13.76 23.46
N ARG A 366 11.05 13.75 24.75
CA ARG A 366 11.19 14.94 25.64
C ARG A 366 12.06 16.07 25.06
N HIS A 367 13.11 15.75 24.32
CA HIS A 367 14.11 16.72 23.87
C HIS A 367 13.72 17.47 22.57
N SER A 368 12.65 17.04 21.88
CA SER A 368 12.32 17.53 20.53
C SER A 368 11.37 18.74 20.53
N SER A 369 11.84 19.91 20.96
CA SER A 369 11.00 21.11 21.14
C SER A 369 10.52 21.79 19.84
N GLU A 370 11.24 21.65 18.72
CA GLU A 370 10.80 22.10 17.38
C GLU A 370 9.87 21.09 16.68
N LEU A 371 9.50 19.96 17.31
CA LEU A 371 8.78 18.87 16.64
C LEU A 371 7.36 19.25 16.19
N LYS A 372 7.07 19.00 14.92
CA LYS A 372 5.77 19.31 14.27
C LYS A 372 5.08 18.09 13.70
N SER A 373 5.80 16.99 13.51
CA SER A 373 5.36 15.82 12.78
C SER A 373 5.92 14.57 13.45
N LEU A 374 5.05 13.70 13.93
CA LEU A 374 5.42 12.43 14.57
C LEU A 374 4.71 11.27 13.86
N ALA A 375 5.46 10.22 13.53
CA ALA A 375 4.94 9.04 12.85
C ALA A 375 5.38 7.74 13.53
N PHE A 376 4.43 6.94 14.00
CA PHE A 376 4.66 5.56 14.46
C PHE A 376 4.19 4.59 13.38
N ARG A 377 5.04 3.64 13.02
CA ARG A 377 4.80 2.64 11.97
C ARG A 377 5.22 1.26 12.47
N ASN A 378 4.32 0.29 12.50
CA ASN A 378 4.59 -1.05 13.03
C ASN A 378 5.19 -0.96 14.46
N CYS A 379 4.42 -0.41 15.39
CA CYS A 379 4.87 -0.05 16.73
C CYS A 379 3.96 -0.67 17.79
N ALA A 380 4.45 -1.70 18.50
CA ALA A 380 3.75 -2.34 19.60
C ALA A 380 3.89 -1.58 20.93
N LEU A 381 4.82 -0.63 21.02
CA LEU A 381 5.08 0.22 22.20
C LEU A 381 4.15 1.44 22.33
N LEU A 382 3.08 1.54 21.53
CA LEU A 382 2.14 2.65 21.60
C LEU A 382 0.81 2.20 22.21
N ASP A 383 0.80 2.09 23.53
CA ASP A 383 -0.35 1.82 24.38
C ASP A 383 -0.90 3.10 25.03
N GLU A 384 -1.76 2.98 26.05
CA GLU A 384 -2.26 4.11 26.84
C GLU A 384 -1.13 4.86 27.57
N VAL A 385 -0.18 4.16 28.18
CA VAL A 385 0.92 4.76 28.94
C VAL A 385 1.82 5.58 28.01
N ALA A 386 2.24 5.01 26.89
CA ALA A 386 3.07 5.67 25.89
C ALA A 386 2.34 6.83 25.18
N ALA A 387 1.00 6.76 25.01
CA ALA A 387 0.21 7.86 24.47
C ALA A 387 0.28 9.13 25.33
N THR A 388 0.41 9.01 26.66
CA THR A 388 0.60 10.18 27.55
C THR A 388 1.95 10.89 27.37
N ALA A 389 2.96 10.19 26.82
CA ALA A 389 4.31 10.74 26.60
C ALA A 389 4.48 11.49 25.26
N LEU A 390 3.42 11.58 24.44
CA LEU A 390 3.46 12.21 23.13
C LEU A 390 3.53 13.76 23.22
N PRO A 391 4.36 14.44 22.40
CA PRO A 391 4.45 15.90 22.40
C PRO A 391 3.14 16.59 21.97
N LEU A 392 2.66 17.56 22.75
CA LEU A 392 1.33 18.16 22.58
C LEU A 392 1.19 19.16 21.41
N ASN A 393 2.30 19.67 20.86
CA ASN A 393 2.29 20.76 19.86
C ASN A 393 2.45 20.27 18.39
N LEU A 394 1.99 19.06 18.09
CA LEU A 394 2.14 18.43 16.77
C LEU A 394 1.13 18.96 15.75
N GLU A 395 1.62 19.39 14.59
CA GLU A 395 0.79 19.71 13.42
C GLU A 395 0.37 18.46 12.63
N HIS A 396 1.17 17.39 12.69
CA HIS A 396 0.90 16.13 11.96
C HIS A 396 1.18 14.91 12.85
N LEU A 397 0.25 13.96 12.87
CA LEU A 397 0.36 12.69 13.57
C LEU A 397 -0.03 11.53 12.64
N GLU A 398 0.84 10.53 12.52
CA GLU A 398 0.61 9.31 11.73
C GLU A 398 0.81 8.08 12.60
N LEU A 399 -0.25 7.30 12.85
CA LEU A 399 -0.22 6.07 13.65
C LEU A 399 -0.63 4.91 12.74
N SER A 400 0.34 4.07 12.37
CA SER A 400 0.16 3.00 11.39
C SER A 400 0.61 1.66 11.95
N HIS A 401 -0.26 0.65 11.90
CA HIS A 401 -0.01 -0.69 12.44
C HIS A 401 0.50 -0.65 13.89
N CYS A 402 -0.22 0.08 14.74
CA CYS A 402 -0.02 0.10 16.19
C CYS A 402 -1.06 -0.84 16.82
N PRO A 403 -0.74 -2.10 17.15
CA PRO A 403 -1.71 -3.07 17.65
C PRO A 403 -2.21 -2.74 19.07
N SER A 404 -1.36 -2.13 19.91
CA SER A 404 -1.64 -1.79 21.31
C SER A 404 -2.44 -0.50 21.48
N LEU A 405 -2.67 0.25 20.40
CA LEU A 405 -3.34 1.56 20.43
C LEU A 405 -4.86 1.38 20.49
N THR A 406 -5.50 1.98 21.50
CA THR A 406 -6.96 2.00 21.67
C THR A 406 -7.55 3.36 21.27
N SER A 407 -8.87 3.43 21.04
CA SER A 407 -9.57 4.70 20.82
C SER A 407 -9.47 5.63 22.03
N GLU A 408 -9.46 5.08 23.24
CA GLU A 408 -9.45 5.85 24.50
C GLU A 408 -8.09 6.49 24.77
N ALA A 409 -7.00 5.74 24.53
CA ALA A 409 -5.63 6.26 24.59
C ALA A 409 -5.41 7.40 23.59
N LEU A 410 -5.89 7.24 22.36
CA LEU A 410 -5.83 8.30 21.35
C LEU A 410 -6.69 9.50 21.76
N GLU A 411 -7.91 9.29 22.25
CA GLU A 411 -8.78 10.39 22.66
C GLU A 411 -8.19 11.18 23.84
N HIS A 412 -7.63 10.49 24.84
CA HIS A 412 -6.92 11.13 25.95
C HIS A 412 -5.81 12.05 25.46
N TYR A 413 -4.94 11.57 24.56
CA TYR A 413 -3.91 12.39 23.94
C TYR A 413 -4.52 13.57 23.15
N LEU A 414 -5.57 13.35 22.34
CA LEU A 414 -6.18 14.40 21.53
C LEU A 414 -6.84 15.51 22.37
N ARG A 415 -7.37 15.20 23.56
CA ARG A 415 -7.87 16.22 24.52
C ARG A 415 -6.77 17.19 24.97
N LEU A 416 -5.50 16.77 24.93
CA LEU A 416 -4.34 17.57 25.38
C LEU A 416 -3.54 18.19 24.22
N GLY A 417 -3.36 17.45 23.11
CA GLY A 417 -2.53 17.85 21.96
C GLY A 417 -3.26 18.14 20.65
N GLY A 418 -4.53 17.75 20.52
CA GLY A 418 -5.31 17.85 19.28
C GLY A 418 -5.58 19.29 18.81
N GLY A 419 -5.57 20.27 19.72
CA GLY A 419 -5.80 21.70 19.41
C GLY A 419 -4.78 22.34 18.45
N SER A 420 -3.61 21.72 18.25
CA SER A 420 -2.60 22.13 17.27
C SER A 420 -2.62 21.32 15.97
N LEU A 421 -3.35 20.20 15.95
CA LEU A 421 -3.25 19.17 14.92
C LEU A 421 -3.95 19.57 13.62
N ARG A 422 -3.22 19.46 12.51
CA ARG A 422 -3.67 19.75 11.14
C ARG A 422 -3.82 18.51 10.28
N THR A 423 -3.13 17.42 10.61
CA THR A 423 -3.28 16.14 9.90
C THR A 423 -3.24 14.97 10.87
N LEU A 424 -4.26 14.12 10.81
CA LEU A 424 -4.36 12.87 11.55
C LEU A 424 -4.43 11.72 10.53
N LYS A 425 -3.48 10.80 10.60
CA LYS A 425 -3.40 9.61 9.75
C LYS A 425 -3.43 8.34 10.61
N LEU A 426 -4.36 7.44 10.33
CA LEU A 426 -4.62 6.25 11.15
C LEU A 426 -4.78 5.03 10.22
N PHE A 427 -3.80 4.13 10.20
CA PHE A 427 -3.75 3.05 9.20
C PHE A 427 -3.55 1.67 9.83
N GLY A 428 -4.59 0.82 9.79
CA GLY A 428 -4.51 -0.59 10.19
C GLY A 428 -4.18 -0.83 11.67
N ASN A 429 -4.68 0.02 12.58
CA ASN A 429 -4.56 -0.13 14.03
C ASN A 429 -5.70 -1.00 14.56
N GLN A 430 -5.40 -2.25 14.96
CA GLN A 430 -6.42 -3.31 15.09
C GLN A 430 -7.31 -3.21 16.34
N SER A 431 -6.79 -2.67 17.43
CA SER A 431 -7.50 -2.47 18.71
C SER A 431 -8.16 -1.09 18.84
N MET A 432 -8.15 -0.31 17.75
CA MET A 432 -8.57 1.08 17.74
C MET A 432 -9.91 1.23 17.02
N SER A 433 -11.01 1.31 17.77
CA SER A 433 -12.30 1.79 17.24
C SER A 433 -12.21 3.29 16.89
N LEU A 434 -13.29 3.85 16.35
CA LEU A 434 -13.38 5.26 15.99
C LEU A 434 -14.26 6.06 16.96
N GLY A 435 -14.38 5.61 18.22
CA GLY A 435 -15.22 6.26 19.25
C GLY A 435 -14.87 7.74 19.48
N PHE A 436 -13.58 8.09 19.40
CA PHE A 436 -13.13 9.49 19.50
C PHE A 436 -13.71 10.41 18.41
N MET A 437 -14.22 9.88 17.30
CA MET A 437 -14.75 10.70 16.21
C MET A 437 -16.00 11.50 16.60
N ALA A 438 -16.77 11.05 17.59
CA ALA A 438 -17.90 11.81 18.12
C ALA A 438 -17.47 13.19 18.68
N GLY A 439 -16.30 13.27 19.33
CA GLY A 439 -15.73 14.51 19.85
C GLY A 439 -14.78 15.25 18.89
N LEU A 440 -14.57 14.77 17.67
CA LEU A 440 -13.48 15.22 16.78
C LEU A 440 -13.44 16.74 16.53
N GLN A 441 -14.59 17.41 16.48
CA GLN A 441 -14.69 18.87 16.32
C GLN A 441 -14.08 19.64 17.50
N GLU A 442 -14.25 19.14 18.73
CA GLU A 442 -13.74 19.76 19.96
C GLU A 442 -12.29 19.34 20.22
N LEU A 443 -11.95 18.08 19.95
CA LEU A 443 -10.62 17.51 20.11
C LEU A 443 -9.61 18.13 19.12
N CYS A 444 -10.00 18.30 17.85
CA CYS A 444 -9.10 18.68 16.76
C CYS A 444 -9.66 19.85 15.91
N PRO A 445 -9.94 21.02 16.50
CA PRO A 445 -10.65 22.12 15.82
C PRO A 445 -9.93 22.70 14.60
N ARG A 446 -8.62 22.45 14.45
CA ARG A 446 -7.77 22.91 13.32
C ARG A 446 -7.43 21.81 12.31
N LEU A 447 -8.10 20.65 12.39
CA LEU A 447 -7.82 19.52 11.51
C LEU A 447 -8.16 19.84 10.06
N ARG A 448 -7.19 19.67 9.15
CA ARG A 448 -7.33 19.91 7.71
C ARG A 448 -7.36 18.62 6.90
N GLY A 449 -6.71 17.57 7.38
CA GLY A 449 -6.69 16.25 6.76
C GLY A 449 -6.97 15.15 7.77
N LEU A 450 -8.04 14.41 7.56
CA LEU A 450 -8.30 13.13 8.21
C LEU A 450 -8.12 12.01 7.17
N GLU A 451 -7.15 11.14 7.41
CA GLU A 451 -6.95 9.92 6.62
C GLU A 451 -7.03 8.70 7.54
N VAL A 452 -7.97 7.80 7.27
CA VAL A 452 -8.20 6.58 8.05
C VAL A 452 -8.29 5.40 7.10
N ASP A 453 -7.62 4.29 7.39
CA ASP A 453 -7.77 3.01 6.70
C ASP A 453 -7.86 1.88 7.73
N MET A 454 -8.99 1.18 7.78
CA MET A 454 -9.25 0.08 8.72
C MET A 454 -8.92 -1.31 8.12
N LEU A 455 -7.94 -1.36 7.20
CA LEU A 455 -7.38 -2.60 6.67
C LEU A 455 -6.29 -3.18 7.59
N TYR A 456 -6.63 -4.23 8.33
CA TYR A 456 -5.68 -4.95 9.19
C TYR A 456 -4.81 -5.92 8.38
N VAL A 457 -3.52 -5.93 8.70
CA VAL A 457 -2.49 -6.74 8.04
C VAL A 457 -1.92 -7.74 9.03
N ASP A 458 -2.54 -8.91 9.07
CA ASP A 458 -1.95 -10.12 9.63
C ASP A 458 -0.98 -10.74 8.60
N PRO A 459 0.32 -10.87 8.91
CA PRO A 459 1.29 -11.53 8.02
C PRO A 459 1.19 -13.06 8.07
N THR A 460 0.78 -13.65 9.20
CA THR A 460 0.66 -15.11 9.39
C THR A 460 -0.39 -15.71 8.46
N SER A 461 -1.41 -14.91 8.11
CA SER A 461 -2.55 -15.25 7.26
C SER A 461 -3.55 -16.25 7.87
N TYR A 462 -3.53 -16.44 9.19
CA TYR A 462 -4.37 -17.40 9.92
C TYR A 462 -5.78 -16.89 10.32
N ARG A 463 -6.16 -15.68 9.88
CA ARG A 463 -7.43 -14.94 10.09
C ARG A 463 -7.40 -13.82 11.13
N ASP A 464 -6.24 -13.40 11.64
CA ASP A 464 -6.11 -12.26 12.58
C ASP A 464 -6.31 -10.89 11.90
N ARG A 465 -7.34 -10.74 11.06
CA ARG A 465 -7.72 -9.53 10.32
C ARG A 465 -9.11 -9.02 10.68
N ASP A 466 -9.70 -9.55 11.74
CA ASP A 466 -10.87 -8.98 12.37
C ASP A 466 -10.43 -7.96 13.45
N PRO A 467 -11.19 -6.87 13.64
CA PRO A 467 -10.86 -5.86 14.64
C PRO A 467 -11.00 -6.42 16.06
N LEU A 468 -10.16 -5.94 16.97
CA LEU A 468 -10.22 -6.26 18.40
C LEU A 468 -11.16 -5.28 19.13
N TYR A 469 -12.33 -5.01 18.52
CA TYR A 469 -13.41 -4.18 19.04
C TYR A 469 -14.76 -4.58 18.40
N ASP A 470 -15.86 -4.48 19.16
CA ASP A 470 -17.19 -4.93 18.72
C ASP A 470 -17.87 -3.97 17.74
N GLU A 471 -17.77 -2.66 18.03
CA GLU A 471 -18.44 -1.57 17.33
C GLU A 471 -17.44 -0.51 16.84
N LEU A 472 -17.65 -0.01 15.62
CA LEU A 472 -16.75 0.99 15.04
C LEU A 472 -16.95 2.40 15.66
N LEU A 473 -18.19 2.77 15.99
CA LEU A 473 -18.59 4.11 16.43
C LEU A 473 -19.41 4.06 17.74
N PRO A 474 -18.89 3.49 18.84
CA PRO A 474 -19.65 3.28 20.08
C PRO A 474 -20.17 4.58 20.72
N ASN A 475 -19.49 5.70 20.46
CA ASN A 475 -19.88 7.03 20.96
C ASN A 475 -20.82 7.78 19.99
N GLY A 476 -21.30 7.14 18.92
CA GLY A 476 -22.17 7.74 17.91
C GLY A 476 -21.46 8.35 16.71
N PRO A 477 -22.18 9.10 15.85
CA PRO A 477 -21.66 9.61 14.59
C PRO A 477 -20.66 10.77 14.78
N PRO A 478 -19.73 11.00 13.82
CA PRO A 478 -18.69 12.01 13.99
C PRO A 478 -19.20 13.46 14.00
N THR A 479 -18.50 14.31 14.75
CA THR A 479 -18.51 15.77 14.57
C THR A 479 -17.35 16.20 13.67
N TRP A 480 -17.47 17.34 12.98
CA TRP A 480 -16.55 17.69 11.89
C TRP A 480 -15.92 19.09 12.07
N PRO A 481 -14.59 19.18 12.31
CA PRO A 481 -13.84 20.44 12.35
C PRO A 481 -14.02 21.30 11.08
N THR A 482 -14.19 22.61 11.26
CA THR A 482 -14.52 23.54 10.16
C THR A 482 -13.36 23.81 9.19
N GLU A 483 -12.10 23.59 9.62
CA GLU A 483 -10.91 23.71 8.77
C GLU A 483 -10.68 22.50 7.84
N LEU A 484 -11.55 21.47 7.85
CA LEU A 484 -11.34 20.24 7.07
C LEU A 484 -11.31 20.49 5.55
N VAL A 485 -10.22 20.02 4.92
CA VAL A 485 -9.97 20.06 3.47
C VAL A 485 -10.05 18.66 2.86
N THR A 486 -9.62 17.63 3.59
CA THR A 486 -9.64 16.23 3.16
C THR A 486 -10.25 15.33 4.24
N ILE A 487 -11.25 14.56 3.84
CA ILE A 487 -11.79 13.41 4.58
C ILE A 487 -11.60 12.19 3.67
N SER A 488 -10.76 11.25 4.10
CA SER A 488 -10.47 10.02 3.35
C SER A 488 -10.51 8.84 4.31
N VAL A 489 -11.65 8.15 4.36
CA VAL A 489 -11.93 7.10 5.34
C VAL A 489 -12.23 5.79 4.60
N GLU A 490 -11.32 4.83 4.69
CA GLU A 490 -11.31 3.61 3.88
C GLU A 490 -11.41 2.32 4.69
N ASN A 491 -11.86 1.26 4.01
CA ASN A 491 -12.00 -0.10 4.53
C ASN A 491 -12.76 -0.22 5.86
N LEU A 492 -13.71 0.67 6.14
CA LEU A 492 -14.50 0.62 7.39
C LEU A 492 -15.21 -0.73 7.54
N ARG A 493 -14.86 -1.47 8.59
CA ARG A 493 -15.48 -2.72 9.05
C ARG A 493 -16.30 -2.46 10.31
N GLN A 494 -17.17 -3.41 10.67
CA GLN A 494 -18.09 -3.34 11.82
C GLN A 494 -19.09 -2.16 11.85
N LEU A 495 -19.14 -1.33 10.81
CA LEU A 495 -20.15 -0.27 10.66
C LEU A 495 -21.51 -0.90 10.30
N SER A 496 -22.57 -0.68 11.08
CA SER A 496 -23.91 -1.17 10.70
C SER A 496 -24.56 -0.29 9.61
N ALA A 497 -25.72 -0.71 9.10
CA ALA A 497 -26.50 0.11 8.19
C ALA A 497 -26.99 1.42 8.85
N ALA A 498 -27.38 1.37 10.14
CA ALA A 498 -27.85 2.54 10.87
C ALA A 498 -26.71 3.54 11.12
N ASP A 499 -25.55 3.05 11.55
CA ASP A 499 -24.36 3.89 11.81
C ASP A 499 -23.85 4.53 10.52
N ALA A 500 -23.93 3.81 9.39
CA ALA A 500 -23.61 4.35 8.09
C ALA A 500 -24.56 5.49 7.68
N GLU A 501 -25.87 5.37 7.93
CA GLU A 501 -26.80 6.47 7.69
C GLU A 501 -26.56 7.63 8.67
N ALA A 502 -26.25 7.38 9.94
CA ALA A 502 -25.92 8.41 10.93
C ALA A 502 -24.63 9.18 10.57
N PHE A 503 -23.56 8.47 10.20
CA PHE A 503 -22.28 9.04 9.73
C PHE A 503 -22.47 9.91 8.47
N LEU A 504 -23.24 9.42 7.50
CA LEU A 504 -23.53 10.16 6.26
C LEU A 504 -24.47 11.35 6.50
N THR A 505 -25.37 11.24 7.49
CA THR A 505 -26.22 12.33 7.95
C THR A 505 -25.41 13.43 8.64
N SER A 506 -24.45 13.09 9.53
CA SER A 506 -23.65 14.12 10.20
C SER A 506 -22.80 14.93 9.22
N LEU A 507 -22.22 14.28 8.20
CA LEU A 507 -21.55 14.99 7.10
C LEU A 507 -22.48 15.97 6.38
N VAL A 508 -23.66 15.54 5.96
CA VAL A 508 -24.62 16.40 5.23
C VAL A 508 -25.11 17.56 6.11
N ASN A 509 -25.39 17.31 7.38
CA ASN A 509 -25.81 18.34 8.34
C ASN A 509 -24.69 19.36 8.63
N SER A 510 -23.43 18.93 8.65
CA SER A 510 -22.26 19.81 8.82
C SER A 510 -21.82 20.53 7.52
N SER A 511 -22.51 20.34 6.38
CA SER A 511 -22.04 20.85 5.09
C SER A 511 -21.83 22.37 5.02
N GLU A 512 -22.70 23.18 5.65
CA GLU A 512 -22.53 24.64 5.74
C GLU A 512 -21.30 25.05 6.58
N HIS A 513 -20.87 24.17 7.49
CA HIS A 513 -19.73 24.37 8.40
C HIS A 513 -18.41 23.82 7.84
N LEU A 514 -18.40 23.25 6.62
CA LEU A 514 -17.23 22.62 5.98
C LEU A 514 -16.78 23.34 4.69
N PRO A 515 -16.66 24.69 4.66
CA PRO A 515 -16.47 25.47 3.43
C PRO A 515 -15.15 25.20 2.70
N PHE A 516 -14.16 24.61 3.38
CA PHE A 516 -12.84 24.30 2.81
C PHE A 516 -12.71 22.88 2.25
N LEU A 517 -13.75 22.03 2.38
CA LEU A 517 -13.69 20.63 1.98
C LEU A 517 -13.50 20.49 0.46
N ARG A 518 -12.42 19.81 0.05
CA ARG A 518 -12.03 19.56 -1.35
C ARG A 518 -12.10 18.09 -1.75
N LYS A 519 -11.83 17.19 -0.81
CA LYS A 519 -11.79 15.74 -1.05
C LYS A 519 -12.63 15.03 0.00
N LEU A 520 -13.70 14.37 -0.45
CA LEU A 520 -14.52 13.45 0.34
C LEU A 520 -14.44 12.05 -0.28
N ASN A 521 -13.89 11.09 0.46
CA ASN A 521 -13.68 9.72 0.00
C ASN A 521 -14.02 8.74 1.13
N ILE A 522 -15.08 7.95 0.93
CA ILE A 522 -15.60 7.01 1.93
C ILE A 522 -15.65 5.62 1.30
N LYS A 523 -15.00 4.61 1.92
CA LYS A 523 -15.09 3.20 1.53
C LYS A 523 -15.42 2.34 2.75
N ALA A 524 -16.51 1.57 2.69
CA ALA A 524 -17.03 0.81 3.82
C ALA A 524 -17.60 -0.56 3.43
N ILE A 525 -17.55 -1.50 4.38
CA ILE A 525 -18.12 -2.85 4.31
C ILE A 525 -19.08 -3.00 5.49
N LEU A 526 -20.39 -2.94 5.22
CA LEU A 526 -21.40 -2.85 6.28
C LEU A 526 -21.68 -4.20 6.94
N LYS A 527 -21.60 -4.24 8.28
CA LYS A 527 -21.94 -5.38 9.15
C LYS A 527 -23.40 -5.79 8.92
N GLY A 528 -23.68 -7.09 8.89
CA GLY A 528 -25.03 -7.67 8.77
C GLY A 528 -25.84 -7.31 7.50
N SER A 529 -25.29 -6.52 6.57
CA SER A 529 -26.07 -5.88 5.50
C SER A 529 -25.98 -6.66 4.18
N SER A 530 -27.13 -6.97 3.57
CA SER A 530 -27.12 -7.65 2.27
C SER A 530 -26.51 -6.75 1.18
N TRP A 531 -26.02 -7.35 0.09
CA TRP A 531 -25.51 -6.59 -1.05
C TRP A 531 -26.59 -5.70 -1.70
N ARG A 532 -27.88 -6.06 -1.56
CA ARG A 532 -29.02 -5.28 -2.05
C ARG A 532 -29.21 -4.02 -1.21
N ASP A 533 -29.04 -4.11 0.10
CA ASP A 533 -29.18 -2.98 1.03
C ASP A 533 -27.99 -2.03 0.91
N ARG A 534 -26.77 -2.57 0.78
CA ARG A 534 -25.57 -1.79 0.43
C ARG A 534 -25.73 -1.03 -0.89
N ALA A 535 -26.31 -1.66 -1.92
CA ALA A 535 -26.63 -1.00 -3.18
C ALA A 535 -27.75 0.05 -3.07
N LYS A 536 -28.80 -0.22 -2.26
CA LYS A 536 -29.89 0.73 -1.96
C LYS A 536 -29.36 1.96 -1.24
N LEU A 537 -28.55 1.78 -0.19
CA LEU A 537 -27.88 2.85 0.55
C LEU A 537 -27.00 3.69 -0.39
N ARG A 538 -26.13 3.07 -1.21
CA ARG A 538 -25.30 3.81 -2.17
C ARG A 538 -26.16 4.63 -3.14
N LYS A 539 -27.23 4.04 -3.69
CA LYS A 539 -28.15 4.73 -4.62
C LYS A 539 -28.86 5.93 -3.97
N THR A 540 -29.16 5.86 -2.67
CA THR A 540 -29.75 6.96 -1.90
C THR A 540 -28.73 8.04 -1.53
N TRP A 541 -27.52 7.65 -1.12
CA TRP A 541 -26.55 8.55 -0.49
C TRP A 541 -25.51 9.16 -1.43
N LEU A 542 -25.04 8.44 -2.47
CA LEU A 542 -24.07 9.01 -3.41
C LEU A 542 -24.63 10.27 -4.12
N PRO A 543 -25.88 10.29 -4.63
CA PRO A 543 -26.45 11.50 -5.21
C PRO A 543 -26.60 12.63 -4.19
N LYS A 544 -27.00 12.35 -2.94
CA LYS A 544 -27.07 13.36 -1.87
C LYS A 544 -25.71 14.01 -1.63
N LEU A 545 -24.66 13.21 -1.42
CA LEU A 545 -23.31 13.73 -1.23
C LEU A 545 -22.81 14.54 -2.44
N GLN A 546 -23.13 14.09 -3.66
CA GLN A 546 -22.77 14.84 -4.87
C GLN A 546 -23.52 16.18 -4.95
N THR A 547 -24.82 16.22 -4.68
CA THR A 547 -25.61 17.48 -4.67
C THR A 547 -25.16 18.46 -3.58
N VAL A 548 -24.68 17.96 -2.43
CA VAL A 548 -24.25 18.80 -1.29
C VAL A 548 -22.80 19.28 -1.41
N PHE A 549 -21.89 18.44 -1.94
CA PHE A 549 -20.45 18.71 -1.91
C PHE A 549 -19.76 18.79 -3.27
N LEU A 550 -20.28 18.21 -4.36
CA LEU A 550 -19.53 18.17 -5.62
C LEU A 550 -19.59 19.54 -6.33
N SER A 551 -18.42 20.07 -6.69
CA SER A 551 -18.35 21.34 -7.42
C SER A 551 -19.06 21.25 -8.77
N SER A 552 -20.24 21.87 -8.87
CA SER A 552 -21.06 21.92 -10.10
C SER A 552 -20.61 23.01 -11.09
N ALA A 553 -19.46 23.65 -10.85
CA ALA A 553 -18.86 24.60 -11.77
C ALA A 553 -17.87 23.89 -12.71
N GLU A 554 -17.97 24.16 -14.02
CA GLU A 554 -16.85 23.96 -14.92
C GLU A 554 -15.60 24.68 -14.38
N PRO A 555 -14.37 24.15 -14.61
CA PRO A 555 -13.15 24.72 -14.06
C PRO A 555 -12.89 26.12 -14.66
N SER A 556 -13.39 27.14 -13.98
CA SER A 556 -13.36 28.52 -14.44
C SER A 556 -11.93 28.98 -14.66
N SER A 557 -11.53 29.14 -15.92
CA SER A 557 -10.23 29.71 -16.26
C SER A 557 -10.23 31.18 -15.82
N VAL A 558 -9.68 31.47 -14.65
CA VAL A 558 -9.62 32.82 -14.09
C VAL A 558 -8.67 33.67 -14.94
N ALA A 559 -9.23 34.28 -15.98
CA ALA A 559 -8.58 35.31 -16.78
C ALA A 559 -8.60 36.61 -15.97
N SER A 560 -7.62 36.77 -15.09
CA SER A 560 -7.35 38.05 -14.42
C SER A 560 -6.79 39.03 -15.45
N GLU A 561 -7.67 39.74 -16.16
CA GLU A 561 -7.25 40.89 -16.98
C GLU A 561 -6.75 42.01 -16.05
N PRO A 562 -5.51 42.52 -16.23
CA PRO A 562 -5.00 43.61 -15.42
C PRO A 562 -5.64 44.93 -15.84
N SER A 563 -6.40 45.54 -14.93
CA SER A 563 -7.09 46.81 -15.12
C SER A 563 -6.11 48.00 -15.17
N ASN A 564 -5.44 48.21 -16.30
CA ASN A 564 -4.51 49.32 -16.51
C ASN A 564 -5.26 50.65 -16.75
N THR A 565 -5.44 51.43 -15.69
CA THR A 565 -5.90 52.82 -15.79
C THR A 565 -4.72 53.77 -16.02
N THR A 566 -4.65 54.46 -17.17
CA THR A 566 -4.66 55.96 -17.23
C THR A 566 -4.59 56.54 -18.66
N ALA A 567 -5.39 57.61 -18.86
CA ALA A 567 -5.13 58.83 -19.64
C ALA A 567 -4.82 58.84 -21.16
N GLN A 568 -5.71 59.55 -21.90
CA GLN A 568 -5.46 60.37 -23.12
C GLN A 568 -5.15 59.60 -24.44
N ARG A 569 -5.51 60.08 -25.65
CA ARG A 569 -6.03 61.39 -26.10
C ARG A 569 -6.84 61.28 -27.43
N GLN A 570 -7.84 62.15 -27.63
CA GLN A 570 -8.31 62.75 -28.91
C GLN A 570 -8.78 61.88 -30.13
N SER A 571 -10.10 61.65 -30.19
CA SER A 571 -11.06 62.12 -31.23
C SER A 571 -10.89 61.86 -32.76
N SER A 572 -11.80 61.05 -33.33
CA SER A 572 -12.53 61.28 -34.62
C SER A 572 -13.74 60.31 -34.74
N ARG A 573 -15.00 60.78 -34.60
CA ARG A 573 -15.97 61.20 -35.65
C ARG A 573 -16.61 60.08 -36.51
N ILE A 574 -17.96 60.12 -36.59
CA ILE A 574 -18.88 59.40 -37.54
C ILE A 574 -19.09 57.90 -37.18
N ALA A 575 -20.29 57.29 -37.21
CA ALA A 575 -21.60 57.70 -37.76
C ALA A 575 -22.80 57.53 -36.79
N ASN A 576 -23.95 58.09 -37.20
CA ASN A 576 -25.30 57.96 -36.63
C ASN A 576 -25.84 56.51 -36.78
N SER A 577 -26.48 55.89 -35.77
CA SER A 577 -27.87 56.07 -35.26
C SER A 577 -28.92 55.20 -35.98
N GLN A 578 -30.14 55.14 -35.41
CA GLN A 578 -31.22 54.15 -35.63
C GLN A 578 -30.96 52.78 -34.96
N LEU A 579 -31.94 52.10 -34.33
CA LEU A 579 -33.38 52.39 -34.19
C LEU A 579 -33.79 52.55 -32.70
N ARG A 580 -34.99 53.11 -32.44
CA ARG A 580 -35.57 53.32 -31.09
C ARG A 580 -36.89 52.53 -30.94
N LYS A 581 -37.33 52.35 -29.68
CA LYS A 581 -38.60 51.75 -29.22
C LYS A 581 -38.67 50.21 -29.37
N SER A 582 -39.43 49.50 -28.52
CA SER A 582 -40.45 49.97 -27.56
C SER A 582 -40.18 49.61 -26.09
N SER A 583 -40.30 50.59 -25.21
CA SER A 583 -40.61 50.41 -23.79
C SER A 583 -42.13 50.46 -23.58
N VAL A 584 -42.65 49.70 -22.62
CA VAL A 584 -43.88 50.01 -21.87
C VAL A 584 -43.62 49.61 -20.42
N ASP A 585 -43.94 50.50 -19.48
CA ASP A 585 -43.62 50.38 -18.06
C ASP A 585 -44.70 49.64 -17.26
N ALA A 586 -44.31 49.06 -16.12
CA ALA A 586 -45.12 49.06 -14.90
C ALA A 586 -44.26 48.93 -13.63
N GLN A 587 -44.57 49.82 -12.70
CA GLN A 587 -44.24 49.92 -11.26
C GLN A 587 -44.37 48.62 -10.45
N ALA A 588 -43.89 48.49 -9.20
CA ALA A 588 -42.91 49.23 -8.37
C ALA A 588 -42.77 48.48 -7.02
N ASP A 589 -41.76 48.84 -6.20
CA ASP A 589 -41.59 48.43 -4.78
C ASP A 589 -41.46 46.90 -4.52
N ASP A 590 -40.91 46.41 -3.39
CA ASP A 590 -40.10 47.02 -2.32
C ASP A 590 -38.91 46.07 -1.99
N SER A 591 -38.10 46.46 -1.02
CA SER A 591 -37.09 45.69 -0.31
C SER A 591 -37.39 44.20 -0.04
N VAL A 592 -36.33 43.38 -0.08
CA VAL A 592 -36.04 42.37 0.96
C VAL A 592 -34.59 41.91 0.86
N THR A 593 -34.03 41.52 2.01
CA THR A 593 -32.62 41.14 2.24
C THR A 593 -32.03 40.21 1.18
N GLY A 594 -30.96 40.66 0.53
CA GLY A 594 -30.03 39.79 -0.20
C GLY A 594 -29.17 38.98 0.77
N THR A 595 -29.73 37.94 1.39
CA THR A 595 -28.95 36.94 2.11
C THR A 595 -28.02 36.25 1.12
N GLY A 596 -26.72 36.51 1.25
CA GLY A 596 -25.70 35.85 0.44
C GLY A 596 -25.78 34.35 0.68
N LYS A 597 -26.27 33.60 -0.31
CA LYS A 597 -26.37 32.14 -0.23
C LYS A 597 -25.01 31.58 0.19
N PRO A 598 -24.94 30.69 1.20
CA PRO A 598 -23.66 30.16 1.67
C PRO A 598 -22.92 29.56 0.49
N VAL A 599 -21.62 29.87 0.38
CA VAL A 599 -20.77 29.36 -0.69
C VAL A 599 -20.60 27.86 -0.48
N GLN A 600 -21.46 27.08 -1.16
CA GLN A 600 -21.51 25.63 -1.01
C GLN A 600 -20.10 25.03 -1.16
N PRO A 601 -19.71 24.10 -0.28
CA PRO A 601 -18.37 23.50 -0.30
C PRO A 601 -18.13 22.84 -1.65
N ARG A 602 -17.00 23.16 -2.28
CA ARG A 602 -16.66 22.72 -3.64
C ARG A 602 -15.63 21.60 -3.60
N CYS A 603 -16.09 20.39 -3.29
CA CYS A 603 -15.25 19.21 -3.47
C CYS A 603 -14.91 19.00 -4.94
N GLU A 604 -13.62 18.83 -5.20
CA GLU A 604 -13.04 18.38 -6.46
C GLU A 604 -13.27 16.86 -6.63
N VAL A 605 -13.36 16.12 -5.52
CA VAL A 605 -13.61 14.68 -5.47
C VAL A 605 -14.67 14.34 -4.41
N VAL A 606 -15.73 13.66 -4.83
CA VAL A 606 -16.74 13.02 -3.95
C VAL A 606 -16.88 11.55 -4.34
N ASN A 607 -16.50 10.64 -3.44
CA ASN A 607 -16.52 9.19 -3.67
C ASN A 607 -17.17 8.44 -2.49
N LEU A 608 -18.10 7.52 -2.78
CA LEU A 608 -18.76 6.65 -1.81
C LEU A 608 -18.81 5.20 -2.32
N VAL A 609 -18.01 4.32 -1.71
CA VAL A 609 -17.93 2.89 -2.04
C VAL A 609 -18.40 2.06 -0.84
N LEU A 610 -19.70 1.77 -0.80
CA LEU A 610 -20.21 0.66 0.03
C LEU A 610 -19.97 -0.65 -0.75
N SER A 611 -19.28 -1.64 -0.17
CA SER A 611 -18.84 -2.84 -0.90
C SER A 611 -19.98 -3.59 -1.62
N ASP A 612 -19.80 -3.90 -2.91
CA ASP A 612 -20.71 -4.75 -3.71
C ASP A 612 -20.42 -6.25 -3.57
N GLN A 613 -19.54 -6.67 -2.65
CA GLN A 613 -19.29 -8.09 -2.40
C GLN A 613 -20.61 -8.78 -2.05
N ARG A 614 -21.14 -9.54 -3.01
CA ARG A 614 -22.07 -10.63 -2.74
C ARG A 614 -21.38 -11.57 -1.73
N PRO A 615 -22.14 -12.32 -0.92
CA PRO A 615 -21.60 -13.56 -0.39
C PRO A 615 -20.92 -14.31 -1.54
N SER A 616 -19.72 -14.83 -1.30
CA SER A 616 -19.28 -16.00 -2.06
C SER A 616 -20.40 -17.04 -1.97
N GLN A 617 -20.67 -17.76 -3.05
CA GLN A 617 -21.56 -18.93 -2.97
C GLN A 617 -21.12 -19.77 -1.78
N ASP A 618 -22.08 -20.21 -0.98
CA ASP A 618 -21.87 -20.71 0.36
C ASP A 618 -20.76 -21.77 0.34
N GLN A 619 -19.81 -21.68 1.28
CA GLN A 619 -18.76 -22.68 1.41
C GLN A 619 -19.39 -23.94 2.01
N PHE A 620 -20.03 -24.72 1.14
CA PHE A 620 -20.51 -26.06 1.41
C PHE A 620 -19.43 -26.83 2.16
N GLN A 621 -19.75 -27.22 3.38
CA GLN A 621 -18.92 -28.08 4.20
C GLN A 621 -19.12 -29.52 3.75
N GLU A 622 -18.29 -30.44 4.26
CA GLU A 622 -18.44 -31.88 3.95
C GLU A 622 -19.84 -32.40 4.29
N ALA A 623 -20.43 -31.90 5.39
CA ALA A 623 -21.81 -32.18 5.79
C ALA A 623 -22.91 -31.69 4.83
N ASP A 624 -22.62 -30.70 3.97
CA ASP A 624 -23.58 -30.24 2.93
C ASP A 624 -23.52 -31.11 1.65
N PHE A 625 -22.64 -32.11 1.61
CA PHE A 625 -22.53 -33.13 0.54
C PHE A 625 -22.76 -34.56 1.05
N LEU A 626 -23.00 -34.73 2.35
CA LEU A 626 -23.51 -35.98 2.91
C LEU A 626 -25.03 -36.00 2.71
N ASP A 627 -25.45 -36.25 1.46
CA ASP A 627 -26.77 -36.82 1.23
C ASP A 627 -26.84 -38.13 2.06
N ASP A 628 -27.87 -38.28 2.90
CA ASP A 628 -28.13 -39.56 3.58
C ASP A 628 -28.43 -40.62 2.51
N GLU A 629 -27.42 -41.44 2.15
CA GLU A 629 -27.61 -42.56 1.22
C GLU A 629 -28.71 -43.48 1.77
N PRO A 630 -29.84 -43.68 1.06
CA PRO A 630 -30.82 -44.67 1.48
C PRO A 630 -30.17 -46.06 1.33
N ASP A 631 -30.24 -46.89 2.39
CA ASP A 631 -29.76 -48.27 2.41
C ASP A 631 -30.51 -49.15 1.38
N ASP A 632 -30.14 -49.05 0.10
CA ASP A 632 -30.74 -49.77 -1.04
C ASP A 632 -30.11 -51.16 -1.27
N ASP A 633 -29.38 -51.67 -0.27
CA ASP A 633 -28.63 -52.93 -0.26
C ASP A 633 -29.56 -54.18 -0.10
N ALA A 634 -30.83 -54.05 -0.51
CA ALA A 634 -31.91 -55.00 -0.24
C ALA A 634 -32.12 -56.06 -1.35
N ASP A 635 -31.76 -55.76 -2.60
CA ASP A 635 -32.25 -56.51 -3.77
C ASP A 635 -31.26 -57.54 -4.38
N TRP A 636 -30.05 -57.72 -3.81
CA TRP A 636 -29.12 -58.76 -4.27
C TRP A 636 -29.47 -60.15 -3.69
N ASN A 637 -30.22 -60.94 -4.45
CA ASN A 637 -31.00 -62.08 -3.94
C ASN A 637 -30.38 -63.49 -4.11
N GLY A 638 -29.05 -63.60 -4.18
CA GLY A 638 -28.36 -64.89 -3.99
C GLY A 638 -28.35 -65.85 -5.16
N ARG A 639 -28.71 -65.41 -6.39
CA ARG A 639 -28.94 -66.30 -7.53
C ARG A 639 -28.23 -65.85 -8.81
N ASP A 640 -26.96 -66.21 -8.90
CA ASP A 640 -26.27 -66.33 -10.18
C ASP A 640 -27.06 -67.30 -11.08
N THR A 641 -27.59 -66.81 -12.18
CA THR A 641 -28.30 -67.64 -13.16
C THR A 641 -27.30 -68.17 -14.16
N GLU A 642 -26.74 -69.35 -13.86
CA GLU A 642 -25.88 -70.08 -14.80
C GLU A 642 -26.63 -70.31 -16.12
N MET A 643 -26.11 -69.75 -17.21
CA MET A 643 -26.51 -70.15 -18.55
C MET A 643 -25.27 -70.28 -19.43
N ASP A 644 -25.00 -71.52 -19.80
CA ASP A 644 -23.77 -71.99 -20.43
C ASP A 644 -23.57 -71.53 -21.89
N SER A 645 -22.36 -71.79 -22.37
CA SER A 645 -22.01 -72.06 -23.78
C SER A 645 -21.54 -70.90 -24.68
N ALA A 646 -20.21 -70.79 -24.72
CA ALA A 646 -19.37 -70.75 -25.94
C ALA A 646 -19.38 -69.51 -26.85
N GLY A 647 -18.30 -68.70 -26.76
CA GLY A 647 -18.02 -67.58 -27.66
C GLY A 647 -16.62 -66.98 -27.57
N TYR A 648 -15.56 -67.79 -27.40
CA TYR A 648 -14.16 -67.34 -27.50
C TYR A 648 -13.84 -66.82 -28.92
N ALA A 649 -12.84 -65.96 -29.18
CA ALA A 649 -11.64 -65.61 -28.41
C ALA A 649 -11.12 -64.17 -28.71
N TRP A 650 -9.99 -63.82 -28.07
CA TRP A 650 -9.17 -62.59 -28.19
C TRP A 650 -9.79 -61.27 -27.69
#